data_AF-A0A946THS8-F1
#
_entry.id   AF-A0A946THS8-F1
#
_cell.length_a   1.000
_cell.length_b   1.000
_cell.length_c   1.000
_cell.angle_alpha   90.00
_cell.angle_beta   90.00
_cell.angle_gamma   90.00
#
_symmetry.space_group_name_H-M   'P 1'
#
loop_
_entity.id
_entity.type
_entity.pdbx_description
1 polymer ?
#
loop_
_entity_poly.entity_id
_entity_poly.type
_entity_poly.pdbx_seq_one_letter_code
_entity_poly.pdbx_strand_id
1 'polypeptide(L)'
;RDALREAYVDTEMNDWSIRAGKQQVVWGTADGMKLLDTINPTDYSEMAQNQMEDSRIPVWMINAEKDLEDGSNFQVVISQAKENKIAGLNASGDQGQAFIMKGVDSITGKRNGFLNVTPALAGVASTFDFAASNGGFVTSPTTQSNSLAAFTSMTVDGFGGNAVATSGGYDATTGAALGIMLANGQSLTTGGNTYTYASGSATNGINLLYGMAENGATGYTTYANNGATNLVDAAWNPSSATSAFEYMPAATFATFNTFSKTAGNYVRDYPNSTDGNIGFRFKKSLPSGLNYSLNYLNHYDANPYIDLSWNDVSSGEKLNVTYVEGGSGTTGLPVTTVANGTGTIEGTVISAADIKTSITSRTQAQAVAIDAAAYAGDGAMVPYLQGAALDAVTVLLSDSAGHYYGAKNWTTAGTANTAYNDVELRFTEKLNRINSIGGSFDTAVETEKLGAVVVRGEVLFNKDEMKPVVDKRVLAIGDLAGALTMKKSDTLKFVLGADITVLTNMMVSAQLIQLRDLDYIDENLTCTSQLGASYDCSKYTGDMATLHMSNGLNKGEENKEFYSLFFSKPFGASGEHRWNNIFMFEENGGKWNRLDAEFSIDDDTQATVEYNKYWGDANTQFGQLEASSNIQVGVKYSF
;
A
#
# COMPACT_ATOMS: atom_id res chain seq x y z
N ARG A 1 -1.26 26.59 3.20
CA ARG A 1 0.18 26.80 3.52
C ARG A 1 0.30 27.31 4.94
N ASP A 2 1.42 27.08 5.61
CA ASP A 2 1.63 27.52 7.00
C ASP A 2 1.74 29.06 7.05
N ALA A 3 0.92 29.71 7.88
CA ALA A 3 0.82 31.18 7.92
C ALA A 3 2.06 31.83 8.57
N LEU A 4 2.82 31.08 9.37
CA LEU A 4 4.04 31.53 10.01
C LEU A 4 5.18 30.60 9.61
N ARG A 5 6.02 31.01 8.65
CA ARG A 5 7.15 30.18 8.22
C ARG A 5 8.32 30.23 9.19
N GLU A 6 8.67 31.42 9.66
CA GLU A 6 9.82 31.60 10.56
C GLU A 6 9.47 32.56 11.72
N ALA A 7 9.88 32.18 12.92
CA ALA A 7 9.78 32.96 14.15
C ALA A 7 10.79 32.45 15.16
N TYR A 8 11.91 33.15 15.32
CA TYR A 8 13.02 32.70 16.15
C TYR A 8 13.74 33.86 16.83
N VAL A 9 14.53 33.53 17.84
CA VAL A 9 15.46 34.42 18.53
C VAL A 9 16.87 33.87 18.36
N ASP A 10 17.79 34.77 18.03
CA ASP A 10 19.22 34.50 17.92
C ASP A 10 19.96 35.03 19.14
N THR A 11 20.93 34.28 19.64
CA THR A 11 21.83 34.70 20.71
C THR A 11 23.22 34.10 20.51
N GLU A 12 24.23 34.74 21.08
CA GLU A 12 25.60 34.24 21.09
C GLU A 12 26.06 33.98 22.52
N MET A 13 26.58 32.78 22.79
CA MET A 13 27.06 32.39 24.12
C MET A 13 28.29 31.48 24.02
N ASN A 14 29.43 31.90 24.59
CA ASN A 14 30.69 31.14 24.58
C ASN A 14 31.12 30.68 23.17
N ASP A 15 31.04 31.59 22.21
CA ASP A 15 31.31 31.38 20.77
C ASP A 15 30.34 30.43 20.06
N TRP A 16 29.21 30.10 20.68
CA TRP A 16 28.10 29.43 20.00
C TRP A 16 27.10 30.45 19.49
N SER A 17 26.77 30.37 18.21
CA SER A 17 25.58 31.01 17.64
C SER A 17 24.39 30.08 17.86
N ILE A 18 23.38 30.53 18.59
CA ILE A 18 22.21 29.74 18.97
C ILE A 18 20.97 30.42 18.42
N ARG A 19 20.22 29.69 17.59
CA ARG A 19 18.90 30.07 17.08
C ARG A 19 17.83 29.16 17.66
N ALA A 20 16.89 29.72 18.39
CA ALA A 20 15.76 28.99 18.97
C ALA A 20 14.43 29.53 18.43
N GLY A 21 13.61 28.64 17.87
CA GLY A 21 12.29 28.99 17.34
C GLY A 21 11.89 28.16 16.13
N LYS A 22 10.85 28.61 15.42
CA LYS A 22 10.38 28.03 14.17
C LYS A 22 11.26 28.49 13.03
N GLN A 23 11.94 27.57 12.36
CA GLN A 23 12.95 27.88 11.35
C GLN A 23 13.13 26.70 10.38
N GLN A 24 13.98 26.90 9.38
CA GLN A 24 14.42 25.88 8.44
C GLN A 24 15.94 25.70 8.50
N VAL A 25 16.43 24.46 8.39
CA VAL A 25 17.84 24.11 8.39
C VAL A 25 18.11 23.22 7.18
N VAL A 26 19.10 23.62 6.38
CA VAL A 26 19.49 22.90 5.16
C VAL A 26 20.84 22.21 5.35
N TRP A 27 20.86 20.91 5.12
CA TRP A 27 22.06 20.09 5.12
C TRP A 27 22.44 19.56 3.74
N GLY A 28 21.48 19.51 2.80
CA GLY A 28 21.71 19.10 1.42
C GLY A 28 22.16 20.24 0.50
N THR A 29 22.64 19.83 -0.65
CA THR A 29 23.25 20.57 -1.77
C THR A 29 22.77 20.07 -3.15
N ALA A 30 22.10 18.91 -3.20
CA ALA A 30 21.57 18.28 -4.40
C ALA A 30 20.42 19.06 -5.05
N ASP A 31 20.30 18.96 -6.36
CA ASP A 31 19.22 19.61 -7.13
C ASP A 31 18.13 18.59 -7.48
N GLY A 32 16.86 18.98 -7.35
CA GLY A 32 15.71 18.14 -7.72
C GLY A 32 15.34 17.00 -6.74
N MET A 33 16.25 16.57 -5.84
CA MET A 33 15.95 15.62 -4.76
C MET A 33 16.59 16.01 -3.43
N LYS A 34 15.93 15.68 -2.32
CA LYS A 34 16.42 15.92 -0.96
C LYS A 34 16.99 14.63 -0.38
N LEU A 35 18.33 14.57 -0.26
CA LEU A 35 19.00 13.47 0.43
C LEU A 35 19.34 13.86 1.86
N LEU A 36 20.33 14.74 2.08
CA LEU A 36 20.72 15.16 3.43
C LEU A 36 19.76 16.18 4.07
N ASP A 37 18.86 16.77 3.28
CA ASP A 37 17.86 17.74 3.72
C ASP A 37 16.65 17.05 4.37
N THR A 38 16.89 16.39 5.51
CA THR A 38 15.89 15.55 6.22
C THR A 38 15.37 16.17 7.51
N ILE A 39 15.99 17.25 8.00
CA ILE A 39 15.62 17.89 9.27
C ILE A 39 14.23 18.50 9.20
N ASN A 40 13.94 19.20 8.11
CA ASN A 40 12.63 19.76 7.83
C ASN A 40 11.84 18.78 6.97
N PRO A 41 10.61 18.40 7.37
CA PRO A 41 9.73 17.61 6.50
C PRO A 41 9.41 18.36 5.21
N THR A 42 8.91 17.65 4.22
CA THR A 42 8.58 18.19 2.90
C THR A 42 7.09 18.11 2.61
N ASP A 43 6.54 19.19 2.06
CA ASP A 43 5.20 19.23 1.47
C ASP A 43 5.29 18.69 0.04
N TYR A 44 4.90 17.43 -0.12
CA TYR A 44 4.81 16.72 -1.40
C TYR A 44 3.42 16.83 -2.04
N SER A 45 2.53 17.71 -1.56
CA SER A 45 1.18 17.83 -2.11
C SER A 45 1.14 18.21 -3.59
N GLU A 46 2.19 18.82 -4.14
CA GLU A 46 2.31 19.18 -5.56
C GLU A 46 3.57 18.57 -6.20
N MET A 47 3.97 17.37 -5.74
CA MET A 47 5.10 16.55 -6.22
C MET A 47 6.15 17.28 -7.09
N ALA A 48 7.19 17.81 -6.43
CA ALA A 48 8.35 18.47 -7.03
C ALA A 48 8.11 19.82 -7.76
N GLN A 49 6.87 20.35 -7.82
CA GLN A 49 6.61 21.66 -8.45
C GLN A 49 7.11 22.82 -7.60
N ASN A 50 6.87 22.77 -6.28
CA ASN A 50 7.34 23.81 -5.37
C ASN A 50 8.86 23.90 -5.37
N GLN A 51 9.38 25.13 -5.26
CA GLN A 51 10.80 25.33 -5.01
C GLN A 51 11.22 24.64 -3.70
N MET A 52 12.49 24.24 -3.61
CA MET A 52 12.99 23.48 -2.45
C MET A 52 12.76 24.21 -1.13
N GLU A 53 12.96 25.52 -1.09
CA GLU A 53 12.67 26.36 0.09
C GLU A 53 11.19 26.37 0.45
N ASP A 54 10.32 26.42 -0.56
CA ASP A 54 8.88 26.51 -0.35
C ASP A 54 8.29 25.19 0.12
N SER A 55 8.82 24.07 -0.38
CA SER A 55 8.41 22.72 -0.02
C SER A 55 8.83 22.31 1.39
N ARG A 56 9.84 22.93 2.01
CA ARG A 56 10.24 22.63 3.40
C ARG A 56 9.18 23.11 4.38
N ILE A 57 8.72 22.21 5.24
CA ILE A 57 7.82 22.53 6.35
C ILE A 57 8.67 23.01 7.53
N PRO A 58 8.57 24.30 7.94
CA PRO A 58 9.35 24.80 9.06
C PRO A 58 8.88 24.17 10.38
N VAL A 59 9.84 23.86 11.25
CA VAL A 59 9.58 23.20 12.54
C VAL A 59 10.20 24.00 13.69
N TRP A 60 9.67 23.81 14.89
CA TRP A 60 10.28 24.35 16.10
C TRP A 60 11.56 23.59 16.41
N MET A 61 12.65 24.31 16.63
CA MET A 61 13.94 23.71 16.92
C MET A 61 14.90 24.67 17.63
N ILE A 62 15.94 24.09 18.21
CA ILE A 62 17.16 24.76 18.63
C ILE A 62 18.25 24.35 17.62
N ASN A 63 18.86 25.33 16.99
CA ASN A 63 20.04 25.17 16.16
C ASN A 63 21.20 25.90 16.84
N ALA A 64 22.28 25.19 17.17
CA ALA A 64 23.48 25.74 17.78
C ALA A 64 24.69 25.43 16.90
N GLU A 65 25.44 26.46 16.51
CA GLU A 65 26.61 26.36 15.66
C GLU A 65 27.83 26.99 16.32
N LYS A 66 29.01 26.41 16.11
CA LYS A 66 30.29 26.94 16.57
C LYS A 66 31.34 26.80 15.48
N ASP A 67 31.90 27.93 15.08
CA ASP A 67 33.08 27.98 14.23
C ASP A 67 34.35 27.85 15.09
N LEU A 68 35.31 27.08 14.58
CA LEU A 68 36.63 26.91 15.18
C LEU A 68 37.67 27.76 14.46
N GLU A 69 38.76 28.06 15.16
CA GLU A 69 39.89 28.83 14.64
C GLU A 69 40.53 28.20 13.38
N ASP A 70 40.41 26.89 13.21
CA ASP A 70 40.94 26.15 12.07
C ASP A 70 40.00 26.11 10.85
N GLY A 71 38.90 26.88 10.88
CA GLY A 71 37.89 26.98 9.83
C GLY A 71 36.88 25.83 9.82
N SER A 72 36.93 24.91 10.80
CA SER A 72 35.90 23.89 10.97
C SER A 72 34.65 24.47 11.63
N ASN A 73 33.48 23.89 11.36
CA ASN A 73 32.23 24.25 12.03
C ASN A 73 31.55 23.01 12.58
N PHE A 74 31.04 23.15 13.81
CA PHE A 74 30.21 22.17 14.48
C PHE A 74 28.79 22.72 14.61
N GLN A 75 27.80 21.88 14.32
CA GLN A 75 26.39 22.19 14.48
C GLN A 75 25.69 21.10 15.28
N VAL A 76 24.81 21.50 16.18
CA VAL A 76 23.88 20.65 16.91
C VAL A 76 22.47 21.16 16.66
N VAL A 77 21.58 20.25 16.28
CA VAL A 77 20.17 20.55 16.01
C VAL A 77 19.30 19.69 16.91
N ILE A 78 18.35 20.29 17.60
CA ILE A 78 17.27 19.57 18.30
C ILE A 78 15.96 20.08 17.72
N SER A 79 15.21 19.22 17.03
CA SER A 79 14.01 19.62 16.29
C SER A 79 12.77 18.82 16.68
N GLN A 80 11.61 19.42 16.48
CA GLN A 80 10.32 18.73 16.58
C GLN A 80 10.22 17.63 15.51
N ALA A 81 9.69 16.47 15.88
CA ALA A 81 9.28 15.44 14.92
C ALA A 81 7.99 15.86 14.20
N LYS A 82 7.99 15.73 12.88
CA LYS A 82 6.85 16.08 12.03
C LYS A 82 6.90 15.29 10.72
N GLU A 83 5.73 14.98 10.19
CA GLU A 83 5.53 14.22 8.97
C GLU A 83 5.68 15.07 7.69
N ASN A 84 6.02 14.40 6.60
CA ASN A 84 5.83 14.91 5.25
C ASN A 84 4.34 15.04 4.96
N LYS A 85 3.96 16.07 4.21
CA LYS A 85 2.59 16.21 3.74
C LYS A 85 2.45 15.57 2.37
N ILE A 86 1.72 14.48 2.29
CA ILE A 86 1.54 13.69 1.05
C ILE A 86 0.08 13.79 0.60
N ALA A 87 -0.16 14.13 -0.66
CA ALA A 87 -1.51 14.20 -1.21
C ALA A 87 -2.20 12.84 -1.15
N GLY A 88 -3.43 12.81 -0.63
CA GLY A 88 -4.25 11.62 -0.50
C GLY A 88 -3.99 10.80 0.76
N LEU A 89 -2.88 10.98 1.48
CA LEU A 89 -2.55 10.17 2.66
C LEU A 89 -3.27 10.67 3.92
N ASN A 90 -4.60 10.53 3.90
CA ASN A 90 -5.50 10.84 4.99
C ASN A 90 -6.86 10.15 4.77
N ALA A 91 -7.71 10.15 5.80
CA ALA A 91 -9.00 9.48 5.77
C ALA A 91 -9.95 9.91 4.62
N SER A 92 -9.79 11.12 4.07
CA SER A 92 -10.62 11.60 2.96
C SER A 92 -10.08 11.21 1.57
N GLY A 93 -8.81 10.80 1.50
CA GLY A 93 -8.14 10.47 0.25
C GLY A 93 -7.93 11.65 -0.72
N ASP A 94 -8.21 12.90 -0.30
CA ASP A 94 -8.09 14.12 -1.11
C ASP A 94 -8.72 14.01 -2.53
N GLN A 95 -9.90 13.40 -2.64
CA GLN A 95 -10.52 13.04 -3.92
C GLN A 95 -10.47 14.17 -4.97
N GLY A 96 -9.92 13.87 -6.15
CA GLY A 96 -9.78 14.81 -7.27
C GLY A 96 -8.49 15.65 -7.26
N GLN A 97 -7.64 15.50 -6.25
CA GLN A 97 -6.32 16.12 -6.23
C GLN A 97 -5.40 15.46 -7.27
N ALA A 98 -4.65 16.28 -8.02
CA ALA A 98 -3.95 15.84 -9.24
C ALA A 98 -2.64 15.06 -8.98
N PHE A 99 -2.09 15.11 -7.78
CA PHE A 99 -0.78 14.55 -7.41
C PHE A 99 -0.88 13.36 -6.45
N ILE A 100 -2.06 12.74 -6.32
CA ILE A 100 -2.21 11.48 -5.60
C ILE A 100 -1.44 10.41 -6.37
N MET A 101 -0.37 9.90 -5.76
CA MET A 101 0.38 8.77 -6.31
C MET A 101 -0.42 7.48 -6.18
N LYS A 102 -0.23 6.56 -7.12
CA LYS A 102 -0.78 5.19 -7.12
C LYS A 102 -0.58 4.46 -5.80
N GLY A 103 0.61 4.55 -5.20
CA GLY A 103 0.87 3.96 -3.89
C GLY A 103 -0.03 4.50 -2.78
N VAL A 104 -0.37 5.80 -2.83
CA VAL A 104 -1.30 6.42 -1.87
C VAL A 104 -2.76 6.10 -2.23
N ASP A 105 -3.12 6.08 -3.51
CA ASP A 105 -4.45 5.66 -3.98
C ASP A 105 -4.77 4.22 -3.55
N SER A 106 -3.78 3.33 -3.49
CA SER A 106 -3.93 1.98 -2.96
C SER A 106 -4.26 1.92 -1.47
N ILE A 107 -3.96 2.97 -0.71
CA ILE A 107 -4.26 3.02 0.72
C ILE A 107 -5.66 3.63 0.92
N THR A 108 -5.84 4.88 0.48
CA THR A 108 -7.01 5.72 0.82
C THR A 108 -7.89 6.07 -0.38
N GLY A 109 -7.50 5.66 -1.58
CA GLY A 109 -8.24 5.92 -2.82
C GLY A 109 -9.65 5.37 -2.79
N LYS A 110 -10.58 6.06 -3.45
CA LYS A 110 -12.01 5.70 -3.39
C LYS A 110 -12.29 4.37 -4.07
N ARG A 111 -11.66 4.13 -5.23
CA ARG A 111 -11.92 2.96 -6.07
C ARG A 111 -10.97 1.80 -5.74
N ASN A 112 -9.68 2.08 -5.59
CA ASN A 112 -8.65 1.04 -5.40
C ASN A 112 -8.03 1.03 -4.00
N GLY A 113 -8.42 1.95 -3.13
CA GLY A 113 -7.86 2.03 -1.78
C GLY A 113 -8.36 0.91 -0.89
N PHE A 114 -7.46 0.16 -0.28
CA PHE A 114 -7.80 -0.93 0.64
C PHE A 114 -8.66 -0.45 1.82
N LEU A 115 -8.54 0.83 2.22
CA LEU A 115 -9.42 1.45 3.22
C LEU A 115 -10.91 1.39 2.83
N ASN A 116 -11.22 1.56 1.54
CA ASN A 116 -12.59 1.54 1.01
C ASN A 116 -13.00 0.16 0.48
N VAL A 117 -12.05 -0.63 -0.05
CA VAL A 117 -12.29 -2.00 -0.52
C VAL A 117 -12.66 -2.93 0.64
N THR A 118 -12.06 -2.75 1.82
CA THR A 118 -12.34 -3.60 3.00
C THR A 118 -13.81 -3.62 3.41
N PRO A 119 -14.49 -2.47 3.66
CA PRO A 119 -15.92 -2.50 3.98
C PRO A 119 -16.79 -2.97 2.81
N ALA A 120 -16.38 -2.78 1.55
CA ALA A 120 -17.08 -3.35 0.40
C ALA A 120 -17.00 -4.88 0.40
N LEU A 121 -15.81 -5.44 0.63
CA LEU A 121 -15.59 -6.89 0.80
C LEU A 121 -16.44 -7.46 1.94
N ALA A 122 -16.48 -6.77 3.09
CA ALA A 122 -17.30 -7.17 4.23
C ALA A 122 -18.81 -7.16 3.93
N GLY A 123 -19.28 -6.18 3.15
CA GLY A 123 -20.65 -6.13 2.65
C GLY A 123 -20.99 -7.34 1.76
N VAL A 124 -20.09 -7.69 0.84
CA VAL A 124 -20.27 -8.87 -0.03
C VAL A 124 -20.22 -10.18 0.78
N ALA A 125 -19.29 -10.30 1.73
CA ALA A 125 -19.25 -11.42 2.67
C ALA A 125 -20.59 -11.56 3.44
N SER A 126 -21.17 -10.45 3.89
CA SER A 126 -22.48 -10.42 4.55
C SER A 126 -23.61 -10.89 3.62
N THR A 127 -23.56 -10.56 2.33
CA THR A 127 -24.52 -11.05 1.34
C THR A 127 -24.41 -12.57 1.14
N PHE A 128 -23.21 -13.13 1.12
CA PHE A 128 -23.03 -14.59 1.04
C PHE A 128 -23.42 -15.32 2.34
N ASP A 129 -23.14 -14.74 3.51
CA ASP A 129 -23.62 -15.27 4.79
C ASP A 129 -25.15 -15.25 4.88
N PHE A 130 -25.78 -14.19 4.35
CA PHE A 130 -27.23 -14.12 4.24
C PHE A 130 -27.76 -15.24 3.35
N ALA A 131 -27.17 -15.46 2.18
CA ALA A 131 -27.55 -16.55 1.28
C ALA A 131 -27.38 -17.91 1.99
N ALA A 132 -26.27 -18.15 2.68
CA ALA A 132 -26.07 -19.36 3.47
C ALA A 132 -27.14 -19.52 4.57
N SER A 133 -27.46 -18.47 5.30
CA SER A 133 -28.48 -18.51 6.37
C SER A 133 -29.89 -18.84 5.88
N ASN A 134 -30.18 -18.61 4.60
CA ASN A 134 -31.50 -18.81 4.00
C ASN A 134 -31.55 -20.05 3.10
N GLY A 135 -30.61 -20.98 3.28
CA GLY A 135 -30.63 -22.24 2.56
C GLY A 135 -29.96 -22.21 1.19
N GLY A 136 -29.27 -21.11 0.88
CA GLY A 136 -28.61 -20.94 -0.40
C GLY A 136 -27.37 -21.81 -0.59
N PHE A 137 -26.84 -22.38 0.49
CA PHE A 137 -25.67 -23.25 0.47
C PHE A 137 -26.00 -24.62 1.06
N VAL A 138 -25.33 -25.67 0.59
CA VAL A 138 -25.52 -27.05 1.04
C VAL A 138 -24.22 -27.64 1.58
N THR A 139 -24.31 -28.38 2.69
CA THR A 139 -23.16 -29.13 3.26
C THR A 139 -23.17 -30.60 2.85
N SER A 140 -24.28 -31.10 2.32
CA SER A 140 -24.38 -32.36 1.58
C SER A 140 -25.56 -32.32 0.60
N PRO A 141 -25.71 -33.28 -0.33
CA PRO A 141 -26.87 -33.35 -1.22
C PRO A 141 -28.21 -33.44 -0.48
N THR A 142 -28.23 -33.68 0.83
CA THR A 142 -29.44 -33.78 1.64
C THR A 142 -29.52 -32.74 2.77
N THR A 143 -28.49 -31.91 2.95
CA THR A 143 -28.38 -31.00 4.10
C THR A 143 -28.02 -29.58 3.66
N GLN A 144 -28.87 -28.62 4.02
CA GLN A 144 -28.60 -27.19 3.85
C GLN A 144 -27.64 -26.68 4.93
N SER A 145 -26.76 -25.76 4.58
CA SER A 145 -26.02 -24.97 5.56
C SER A 145 -26.85 -23.77 6.01
N ASN A 146 -26.54 -23.25 7.20
CA ASN A 146 -27.04 -21.96 7.71
C ASN A 146 -25.91 -20.93 7.88
N SER A 147 -24.70 -21.24 7.42
CA SER A 147 -23.48 -20.44 7.64
C SER A 147 -22.37 -20.79 6.64
N LEU A 148 -21.46 -19.84 6.37
CA LEU A 148 -20.24 -20.09 5.60
C LEU A 148 -19.12 -20.74 6.42
N ALA A 149 -19.23 -20.83 7.75
CA ALA A 149 -18.17 -21.27 8.66
C ALA A 149 -17.59 -22.66 8.33
N ALA A 150 -18.36 -23.53 7.70
CA ALA A 150 -17.96 -24.90 7.35
C ALA A 150 -17.38 -25.04 5.92
N PHE A 151 -17.34 -23.97 5.14
CA PHE A 151 -16.91 -23.97 3.74
C PHE A 151 -15.41 -23.70 3.62
N THR A 152 -14.62 -24.48 4.35
CA THR A 152 -13.15 -24.44 4.35
C THR A 152 -12.55 -24.99 3.05
N SER A 153 -13.32 -25.72 2.23
CA SER A 153 -12.88 -26.31 0.96
C SER A 153 -13.36 -25.56 -0.29
N MET A 154 -14.14 -24.48 -0.14
CA MET A 154 -14.63 -23.68 -1.26
C MET A 154 -13.87 -22.36 -1.29
N THR A 155 -12.99 -22.16 -2.29
CA THR A 155 -12.28 -20.90 -2.48
C THR A 155 -13.03 -19.96 -3.44
N VAL A 156 -12.62 -18.68 -3.47
CA VAL A 156 -13.14 -17.70 -4.45
C VAL A 156 -12.91 -18.18 -5.88
N ASP A 157 -11.74 -18.74 -6.20
CA ASP A 157 -11.50 -19.33 -7.53
C ASP A 157 -12.39 -20.55 -7.81
N GLY A 158 -12.54 -21.43 -6.81
CA GLY A 158 -13.47 -22.54 -6.89
C GLY A 158 -14.87 -22.07 -7.27
N PHE A 159 -15.35 -20.99 -6.67
CA PHE A 159 -16.65 -20.41 -6.96
C PHE A 159 -16.68 -19.67 -8.30
N GLY A 160 -15.85 -18.64 -8.47
CA GLY A 160 -15.87 -17.71 -9.62
C GLY A 160 -15.49 -18.36 -10.95
N GLY A 161 -14.51 -19.26 -10.95
CA GLY A 161 -14.04 -19.91 -12.18
C GLY A 161 -14.94 -21.03 -12.71
N ASN A 162 -16.05 -21.34 -12.04
CA ASN A 162 -16.95 -22.42 -12.46
C ASN A 162 -17.87 -22.00 -13.63
N ALA A 163 -17.81 -22.71 -14.76
CA ALA A 163 -18.53 -22.40 -15.99
C ALA A 163 -19.63 -23.43 -16.36
N VAL A 164 -20.80 -22.93 -16.76
CA VAL A 164 -22.01 -23.66 -17.18
C VAL A 164 -21.78 -24.50 -18.45
N ALA A 165 -20.95 -24.05 -19.39
CA ALA A 165 -20.95 -24.60 -20.75
C ALA A 165 -20.23 -25.96 -20.92
N THR A 166 -19.52 -26.44 -19.90
CA THR A 166 -18.77 -27.72 -19.99
C THR A 166 -19.07 -28.71 -18.88
N SER A 167 -19.65 -28.29 -17.74
CA SER A 167 -19.73 -29.19 -16.58
C SER A 167 -20.64 -28.81 -15.41
N GLY A 168 -21.15 -27.58 -15.32
CA GLY A 168 -22.24 -27.26 -14.40
C GLY A 168 -22.17 -25.92 -13.68
N GLY A 169 -23.24 -25.13 -13.74
CA GLY A 169 -23.36 -23.86 -13.02
C GLY A 169 -24.27 -23.95 -11.81
N TYR A 170 -24.67 -22.78 -11.30
CA TYR A 170 -25.56 -22.63 -10.13
C TYR A 170 -27.01 -22.28 -10.57
N ASP A 171 -28.02 -22.88 -9.94
CA ASP A 171 -29.44 -22.54 -10.19
C ASP A 171 -29.86 -21.26 -9.46
N ALA A 172 -30.37 -20.27 -10.18
CA ALA A 172 -30.82 -18.98 -9.64
C ALA A 172 -32.35 -18.84 -9.53
N THR A 173 -33.16 -19.88 -9.82
CA THR A 173 -34.58 -19.71 -10.17
C THR A 173 -35.62 -20.63 -9.50
N THR A 174 -35.29 -21.68 -8.73
CA THR A 174 -36.33 -22.61 -8.22
C THR A 174 -37.05 -22.17 -6.93
N GLY A 175 -37.95 -21.19 -7.06
CA GLY A 175 -39.39 -21.26 -6.69
C GLY A 175 -39.93 -21.74 -5.33
N ALA A 176 -39.17 -22.23 -4.35
CA ALA A 176 -39.73 -22.55 -3.01
C ALA A 176 -38.73 -22.53 -1.84
N ALA A 177 -37.42 -22.40 -2.12
CA ALA A 177 -36.40 -22.07 -1.15
C ALA A 177 -35.46 -21.06 -1.81
N LEU A 178 -35.25 -19.92 -1.18
CA LEU A 178 -34.51 -18.80 -1.76
C LEU A 178 -33.03 -19.18 -1.95
N GLY A 179 -32.53 -19.09 -3.19
CA GLY A 179 -31.10 -19.05 -3.47
C GLY A 179 -30.33 -20.37 -3.38
N ILE A 180 -30.97 -21.55 -3.47
CA ILE A 180 -30.24 -22.83 -3.44
C ILE A 180 -29.24 -22.92 -4.60
N MET A 181 -27.96 -22.87 -4.26
CA MET A 181 -26.83 -23.01 -5.16
C MET A 181 -26.55 -24.49 -5.43
N LEU A 182 -27.21 -25.06 -6.45
CA LEU A 182 -26.96 -26.44 -6.89
C LEU A 182 -26.06 -26.47 -8.13
N ALA A 183 -25.00 -27.29 -8.09
CA ALA A 183 -24.19 -27.59 -9.25
C ALA A 183 -24.91 -28.58 -10.20
N ASN A 184 -24.42 -28.71 -11.44
CA ASN A 184 -25.00 -29.65 -12.42
C ASN A 184 -25.02 -31.10 -11.93
N GLY A 185 -26.18 -31.74 -12.08
CA GLY A 185 -26.42 -33.11 -11.62
C GLY A 185 -26.81 -33.22 -10.15
N GLN A 186 -26.77 -32.13 -9.37
CA GLN A 186 -27.18 -32.16 -7.96
C GLN A 186 -28.70 -32.10 -7.81
N SER A 187 -29.19 -32.85 -6.83
CA SER A 187 -30.56 -32.75 -6.32
C SER A 187 -30.54 -32.64 -4.80
N LEU A 188 -31.32 -31.72 -4.25
CA LEU A 188 -31.51 -31.55 -2.81
C LEU A 188 -32.96 -31.82 -2.44
N THR A 189 -33.19 -32.72 -1.49
CA THR A 189 -34.53 -32.90 -0.89
C THR A 189 -34.60 -32.23 0.47
N THR A 190 -35.45 -31.21 0.60
CA THR A 190 -35.64 -30.49 1.86
C THR A 190 -37.11 -30.07 2.04
N GLY A 191 -37.62 -30.18 3.27
CA GLY A 191 -39.04 -29.92 3.56
C GLY A 191 -40.02 -30.83 2.79
N GLY A 192 -39.57 -32.00 2.32
CA GLY A 192 -40.36 -32.91 1.49
C GLY A 192 -40.39 -32.59 -0.01
N ASN A 193 -39.71 -31.54 -0.46
CA ASN A 193 -39.58 -31.17 -1.87
C ASN A 193 -38.17 -31.47 -2.39
N THR A 194 -38.05 -32.07 -3.58
CA THR A 194 -36.77 -32.30 -4.25
C THR A 194 -36.54 -31.20 -5.28
N TYR A 195 -35.44 -30.47 -5.12
CA TYR A 195 -34.92 -29.48 -6.05
C TYR A 195 -33.82 -30.14 -6.87
N THR A 196 -34.00 -30.24 -8.18
CA THR A 196 -33.00 -30.80 -9.09
C THR A 196 -32.54 -29.69 -10.03
N TYR A 197 -31.23 -29.59 -10.23
CA TYR A 197 -30.65 -28.66 -11.20
C TYR A 197 -31.31 -28.82 -12.59
N ALA A 198 -31.93 -27.75 -13.09
CA ALA A 198 -32.46 -27.67 -14.45
C ALA A 198 -31.47 -26.92 -15.35
N SER A 199 -30.94 -27.58 -16.38
CA SER A 199 -29.88 -27.04 -17.25
C SER A 199 -30.21 -25.71 -17.95
N GLY A 200 -31.50 -25.34 -18.06
CA GLY A 200 -31.96 -24.07 -18.63
C GLY A 200 -31.92 -22.87 -17.66
N SER A 201 -31.60 -23.09 -16.39
CA SER A 201 -31.66 -22.09 -15.29
C SER A 201 -30.30 -21.79 -14.65
N ALA A 202 -29.23 -22.33 -15.21
CA ALA A 202 -27.89 -22.28 -14.64
C ALA A 202 -27.13 -21.01 -15.01
N THR A 203 -26.36 -20.47 -14.05
CA THR A 203 -25.44 -19.34 -14.26
C THR A 203 -24.00 -19.70 -13.91
N ASN A 204 -23.04 -19.04 -14.55
CA ASN A 204 -21.62 -19.18 -14.24
C ASN A 204 -21.34 -18.62 -12.85
N GLY A 205 -20.35 -19.18 -12.16
CA GLY A 205 -19.90 -18.72 -10.86
C GLY A 205 -19.50 -17.24 -10.87
N ILE A 206 -18.73 -16.80 -11.86
CA ILE A 206 -18.36 -15.38 -12.01
C ILE A 206 -19.56 -14.47 -12.20
N ASN A 207 -20.57 -14.86 -12.99
CA ASN A 207 -21.77 -14.04 -13.19
C ASN A 207 -22.51 -13.84 -11.87
N LEU A 208 -22.53 -14.89 -11.04
CA LEU A 208 -23.18 -14.82 -9.75
C LEU A 208 -22.33 -14.08 -8.71
N LEU A 209 -21.02 -14.30 -8.67
CA LEU A 209 -20.10 -13.56 -7.80
C LEU A 209 -20.23 -12.07 -8.09
N TYR A 210 -20.13 -11.69 -9.36
CA TYR A 210 -20.34 -10.31 -9.83
C TYR A 210 -21.74 -9.80 -9.47
N GLY A 211 -22.78 -10.58 -9.75
CA GLY A 211 -24.17 -10.21 -9.45
C GLY A 211 -24.42 -9.94 -7.97
N MET A 212 -23.96 -10.83 -7.09
CA MET A 212 -24.09 -10.70 -5.63
C MET A 212 -23.18 -9.62 -5.06
N ALA A 213 -21.98 -9.48 -5.59
CA ALA A 213 -21.04 -8.45 -5.15
C ALA A 213 -21.53 -7.05 -5.53
N GLU A 214 -22.01 -6.85 -6.75
CA GLU A 214 -22.44 -5.53 -7.24
C GLU A 214 -23.87 -5.15 -6.83
N ASN A 215 -24.76 -6.12 -6.65
CA ASN A 215 -26.19 -5.86 -6.42
C ASN A 215 -26.74 -6.41 -5.09
N GLY A 216 -25.91 -7.09 -4.29
CA GLY A 216 -26.36 -7.84 -3.12
C GLY A 216 -27.23 -9.04 -3.50
N ALA A 217 -27.88 -9.66 -2.51
CA ALA A 217 -28.95 -10.62 -2.78
C ALA A 217 -30.19 -9.82 -3.22
N THR A 218 -30.39 -9.70 -4.53
CA THR A 218 -31.38 -8.81 -5.15
C THR A 218 -32.77 -8.96 -4.50
N GLY A 219 -33.29 -7.88 -3.91
CA GLY A 219 -34.59 -7.85 -3.22
C GLY A 219 -34.57 -8.30 -1.75
N TYR A 220 -33.41 -8.69 -1.21
CA TYR A 220 -33.25 -9.23 0.14
C TYR A 220 -32.19 -8.52 0.99
N THR A 221 -31.05 -8.13 0.39
CA THR A 221 -30.01 -7.36 1.10
C THR A 221 -29.67 -6.07 0.35
N THR A 222 -29.18 -5.08 1.09
CA THR A 222 -28.60 -3.85 0.54
C THR A 222 -27.07 -3.85 0.57
N TYR A 223 -26.46 -4.96 0.99
CA TYR A 223 -25.00 -5.09 1.12
C TYR A 223 -24.40 -5.37 -0.26
N ALA A 224 -24.03 -4.30 -0.96
CA ALA A 224 -23.58 -4.34 -2.35
C ALA A 224 -22.44 -3.34 -2.57
N ASN A 225 -21.49 -3.70 -3.44
CA ASN A 225 -20.42 -2.81 -3.90
C ASN A 225 -20.98 -1.68 -4.76
N ASN A 226 -21.98 -1.93 -5.61
CA ASN A 226 -22.64 -0.95 -6.46
C ASN A 226 -21.67 0.00 -7.21
N GLY A 227 -20.60 -0.59 -7.75
CA GLY A 227 -19.54 0.08 -8.49
C GLY A 227 -18.67 1.01 -7.66
N ALA A 228 -18.82 1.04 -6.33
CA ALA A 228 -18.12 1.96 -5.45
C ALA A 228 -16.60 1.73 -5.46
N THR A 229 -16.19 0.46 -5.42
CA THR A 229 -14.78 0.06 -5.37
C THR A 229 -14.45 -0.97 -6.45
N ASN A 230 -13.14 -1.21 -6.65
CA ASN A 230 -12.59 -2.19 -7.57
C ASN A 230 -12.56 -3.59 -6.95
N LEU A 231 -13.71 -4.01 -6.42
CA LEU A 231 -13.85 -5.26 -5.68
C LEU A 231 -13.89 -6.48 -6.61
N VAL A 232 -14.74 -6.43 -7.63
CA VAL A 232 -15.02 -7.56 -8.55
C VAL A 232 -15.04 -7.09 -10.01
N ASP A 233 -14.59 -7.96 -10.90
CA ASP A 233 -14.74 -7.81 -12.34
C ASP A 233 -15.81 -8.77 -12.92
N ALA A 234 -16.37 -8.43 -14.08
CA ALA A 234 -17.37 -9.27 -14.75
C ALA A 234 -16.75 -10.53 -15.39
N ALA A 235 -15.43 -10.56 -15.54
CA ALA A 235 -14.65 -11.70 -15.97
C ALA A 235 -13.78 -12.20 -14.81
N TRP A 236 -13.44 -13.49 -14.81
CA TRP A 236 -12.60 -14.11 -13.79
C TRP A 236 -11.24 -14.45 -14.38
N ASN A 237 -10.18 -13.78 -13.93
CA ASN A 237 -8.82 -14.01 -14.40
C ASN A 237 -7.76 -13.77 -13.29
N PRO A 238 -7.62 -14.70 -12.32
CA PRO A 238 -6.64 -14.56 -11.24
C PRO A 238 -5.18 -14.60 -11.72
N SER A 239 -4.91 -15.06 -12.95
CA SER A 239 -3.57 -15.03 -13.56
C SER A 239 -3.11 -13.62 -13.93
N SER A 240 -4.04 -12.68 -14.08
CA SER A 240 -3.78 -11.28 -14.42
C SER A 240 -4.75 -10.39 -13.65
N ALA A 241 -4.71 -10.50 -12.31
CA ALA A 241 -5.66 -9.85 -11.42
C ALA A 241 -5.71 -8.33 -11.61
N THR A 242 -6.93 -7.82 -11.79
CA THR A 242 -7.26 -6.39 -11.88
C THR A 242 -8.24 -5.93 -10.80
N SER A 243 -8.96 -6.85 -10.15
CA SER A 243 -9.86 -6.56 -9.03
C SER A 243 -9.42 -7.22 -7.72
N ALA A 244 -9.92 -6.73 -6.58
CA ALA A 244 -9.55 -7.24 -5.26
C ALA A 244 -9.82 -8.76 -5.09
N PHE A 245 -10.96 -9.29 -5.57
CA PHE A 245 -11.24 -10.72 -5.50
C PHE A 245 -10.27 -11.58 -6.31
N GLU A 246 -9.77 -11.09 -7.45
CA GLU A 246 -8.80 -11.82 -8.27
C GLU A 246 -7.43 -11.94 -7.61
N TYR A 247 -7.11 -11.04 -6.67
CA TYR A 247 -5.95 -11.15 -5.78
C TYR A 247 -6.17 -12.11 -4.61
N MET A 248 -7.41 -12.60 -4.40
CA MET A 248 -7.79 -13.50 -3.31
C MET A 248 -8.33 -14.87 -3.80
N PRO A 249 -7.71 -15.52 -4.81
CA PRO A 249 -8.29 -16.73 -5.43
C PRO A 249 -8.33 -17.95 -4.48
N ALA A 250 -7.48 -17.96 -3.45
CA ALA A 250 -7.38 -19.02 -2.46
C ALA A 250 -8.18 -18.74 -1.17
N ALA A 251 -8.79 -17.56 -1.03
CA ALA A 251 -9.59 -17.23 0.14
C ALA A 251 -10.80 -18.17 0.19
N THR A 252 -10.99 -18.84 1.32
CA THR A 252 -12.14 -19.74 1.53
C THR A 252 -13.38 -18.93 1.87
N PHE A 253 -14.55 -19.48 1.61
CA PHE A 253 -15.79 -18.85 2.08
C PHE A 253 -15.91 -18.91 3.60
N ALA A 254 -15.22 -19.84 4.28
CA ALA A 254 -15.07 -19.79 5.73
C ALA A 254 -14.33 -18.51 6.18
N THR A 255 -13.33 -18.03 5.44
CA THR A 255 -12.69 -16.72 5.70
C THR A 255 -13.70 -15.56 5.59
N PHE A 256 -14.71 -15.64 4.72
CA PHE A 256 -15.74 -14.59 4.62
C PHE A 256 -16.58 -14.49 5.89
N ASN A 257 -16.84 -15.60 6.60
CA ASN A 257 -17.51 -15.54 7.90
C ASN A 257 -16.72 -14.66 8.88
N THR A 258 -15.38 -14.73 8.85
CA THR A 258 -14.49 -13.89 9.67
C THR A 258 -14.58 -12.41 9.31
N PHE A 259 -14.63 -12.07 8.03
CA PHE A 259 -14.58 -10.68 7.53
C PHE A 259 -15.95 -10.01 7.35
N SER A 260 -17.02 -10.76 7.55
CA SER A 260 -18.39 -10.25 7.46
C SER A 260 -18.61 -9.17 8.52
N LYS A 261 -19.20 -8.04 8.11
CA LYS A 261 -19.40 -6.81 8.91
C LYS A 261 -18.15 -6.01 9.27
N THR A 262 -16.99 -6.34 8.72
CA THR A 262 -15.78 -5.58 8.98
C THR A 262 -15.82 -4.14 8.42
N ALA A 263 -15.36 -3.18 9.22
CA ALA A 263 -15.14 -1.80 8.79
C ALA A 263 -13.68 -1.53 8.37
N GLY A 264 -13.44 -0.44 7.65
CA GLY A 264 -12.12 0.15 7.45
C GLY A 264 -11.98 1.41 8.30
N ASN A 265 -10.86 1.58 9.00
CA ASN A 265 -10.64 2.73 9.88
C ASN A 265 -9.23 3.30 9.72
N TYR A 266 -9.12 4.63 9.67
CA TYR A 266 -7.85 5.33 9.51
C TYR A 266 -7.51 6.11 10.78
N VAL A 267 -6.37 5.78 11.38
CA VAL A 267 -5.91 6.36 12.66
C VAL A 267 -4.52 6.95 12.48
N ARG A 268 -4.24 8.07 13.15
CA ARG A 268 -2.89 8.64 13.24
C ARG A 268 -2.33 8.41 14.64
N ASP A 269 -1.13 7.88 14.70
CA ASP A 269 -0.38 7.61 15.92
C ASP A 269 1.04 8.15 15.76
N TYR A 270 1.18 9.45 16.00
CA TYR A 270 2.45 10.16 15.87
C TYR A 270 3.12 10.39 17.22
N PRO A 271 4.45 10.58 17.23
CA PRO A 271 5.19 10.93 18.44
C PRO A 271 4.62 12.18 19.12
N ASN A 272 4.76 12.26 20.45
CA ASN A 272 4.33 13.43 21.19
C ASN A 272 5.20 14.64 20.85
N SER A 273 4.73 15.85 21.17
CA SER A 273 5.50 17.08 20.94
C SER A 273 6.84 17.15 21.69
N THR A 274 7.06 16.26 22.67
CA THR A 274 8.32 16.11 23.42
C THR A 274 9.29 15.13 22.78
N ASP A 275 8.84 14.29 21.84
CA ASP A 275 9.65 13.28 21.17
C ASP A 275 10.42 13.94 20.01
N GLY A 276 11.47 14.68 20.37
CA GLY A 276 12.30 15.43 19.43
C GLY A 276 13.32 14.56 18.67
N ASN A 277 13.85 15.15 17.62
CA ASN A 277 14.98 14.67 16.83
C ASN A 277 16.27 15.36 17.30
N ILE A 278 17.41 14.69 17.15
CA ILE A 278 18.73 15.26 17.46
C ILE A 278 19.72 14.99 16.33
N GLY A 279 20.36 16.05 15.86
CA GLY A 279 21.28 16.05 14.74
C GLY A 279 22.61 16.71 15.07
N PHE A 280 23.67 16.20 14.47
CA PHE A 280 25.03 16.71 14.56
C PHE A 280 25.60 16.85 13.16
N ARG A 281 26.23 17.98 12.87
CA ARG A 281 26.99 18.19 11.64
C ARG A 281 28.36 18.76 11.95
N PHE A 282 29.35 18.22 11.27
CA PHE A 282 30.68 18.80 11.15
C PHE A 282 30.89 19.22 9.70
N LYS A 283 31.45 20.41 9.44
CA LYS A 283 31.89 20.81 8.09
C LYS A 283 33.27 21.45 8.13
N LYS A 284 34.03 21.28 7.04
CA LYS A 284 35.35 21.91 6.89
C LYS A 284 35.68 22.14 5.42
N SER A 285 36.35 23.27 5.17
CA SER A 285 36.98 23.59 3.90
C SER A 285 38.48 23.34 3.99
N LEU A 286 39.03 22.52 3.09
CA LEU A 286 40.46 22.24 3.03
C LEU A 286 41.17 23.24 2.11
N PRO A 287 42.47 23.51 2.31
CA PRO A 287 43.26 24.34 1.41
C PRO A 287 43.30 23.86 -0.04
N SER A 288 42.99 22.58 -0.28
CA SER A 288 42.85 22.01 -1.62
C SER A 288 41.61 22.48 -2.39
N GLY A 289 40.71 23.25 -1.75
CA GLY A 289 39.41 23.63 -2.31
C GLY A 289 38.31 22.58 -2.10
N LEU A 290 38.61 21.48 -1.40
CA LEU A 290 37.61 20.46 -1.03
C LEU A 290 36.82 20.94 0.18
N ASN A 291 35.51 21.09 0.01
CA ASN A 291 34.56 21.28 1.10
C ASN A 291 33.90 19.93 1.41
N TYR A 292 33.71 19.61 2.69
CA TYR A 292 32.98 18.41 3.07
C TYR A 292 32.20 18.60 4.36
N SER A 293 31.18 17.76 4.54
CA SER A 293 30.44 17.61 5.79
C SER A 293 30.30 16.15 6.22
N LEU A 294 30.16 15.95 7.52
CA LEU A 294 29.77 14.68 8.14
C LEU A 294 28.57 14.94 9.04
N ASN A 295 27.50 14.19 8.82
CA ASN A 295 26.19 14.41 9.42
C ASN A 295 25.74 13.13 10.14
N TYR A 296 25.20 13.28 11.33
CA TYR A 296 24.49 12.22 12.06
C TYR A 296 23.15 12.75 12.56
N LEU A 297 22.10 11.96 12.44
CA LEU A 297 20.76 12.33 12.87
C LEU A 297 20.06 11.12 13.49
N ASN A 298 19.64 11.23 14.75
CA ASN A 298 18.67 10.32 15.35
C ASN A 298 17.31 11.02 15.30
N HIS A 299 16.42 10.54 14.43
CA HIS A 299 15.16 11.22 14.17
C HIS A 299 14.02 10.26 13.84
N TYR A 300 12.80 10.77 13.91
CA TYR A 300 11.69 10.15 13.21
C TYR A 300 11.80 10.42 11.72
N ASP A 301 11.77 9.36 10.91
CA ASP A 301 11.60 9.49 9.46
C ASP A 301 10.33 10.30 9.20
N ALA A 302 10.48 11.40 8.46
CA ALA A 302 9.36 12.26 8.12
C ALA A 302 8.42 11.58 7.13
N ASN A 303 8.85 10.54 6.41
CA ASN A 303 7.96 9.76 5.56
C ASN A 303 7.11 8.81 6.41
N PRO A 304 5.78 9.03 6.53
CA PRO A 304 4.93 8.16 7.32
C PRO A 304 4.79 6.77 6.70
N TYR A 305 4.52 5.78 7.55
CA TYR A 305 4.18 4.43 7.14
C TYR A 305 2.82 4.01 7.70
N ILE A 306 2.16 3.07 7.03
CA ILE A 306 0.88 2.52 7.48
C ILE A 306 1.11 1.15 8.12
N ASP A 307 0.72 1.01 9.37
CA ASP A 307 0.66 -0.24 10.11
C ASP A 307 -0.77 -0.79 10.04
N LEU A 308 -0.96 -1.93 9.37
CA LEU A 308 -2.24 -2.60 9.25
C LEU A 308 -2.44 -3.59 10.39
N SER A 309 -3.63 -3.57 10.99
CA SER A 309 -4.03 -4.58 11.96
C SER A 309 -5.52 -4.81 11.98
N TRP A 310 -5.91 -6.04 12.30
CA TRP A 310 -7.29 -6.35 12.66
C TRP A 310 -7.52 -5.96 14.11
N ASN A 311 -8.62 -5.27 14.39
CA ASN A 311 -8.97 -4.82 15.73
C ASN A 311 -10.44 -5.11 16.03
N ASP A 312 -10.74 -5.38 17.29
CA ASP A 312 -12.10 -5.28 17.80
C ASP A 312 -12.46 -3.80 17.91
N VAL A 313 -13.56 -3.40 17.27
CA VAL A 313 -14.03 -2.01 17.28
C VAL A 313 -14.49 -1.60 18.68
N SER A 314 -15.10 -2.51 19.43
CA SER A 314 -15.72 -2.23 20.73
C SER A 314 -14.69 -2.00 21.83
N SER A 315 -13.64 -2.84 21.90
CA SER A 315 -12.57 -2.71 22.90
C SER A 315 -11.33 -1.95 22.39
N GLY A 316 -11.12 -1.86 21.08
CA GLY A 316 -9.88 -1.40 20.46
C GLY A 316 -8.74 -2.42 20.47
N GLU A 317 -8.95 -3.62 21.02
CA GLU A 317 -7.95 -4.68 21.11
C GLU A 317 -7.47 -5.10 19.71
N LYS A 318 -6.16 -5.28 19.55
CA LYS A 318 -5.59 -5.87 18.34
C LYS A 318 -5.85 -7.38 18.35
N LEU A 319 -6.49 -7.88 17.30
CA LEU A 319 -6.82 -9.30 17.15
C LEU A 319 -5.63 -10.09 16.61
N ASN A 320 -5.56 -11.34 17.04
CA ASN A 320 -4.63 -12.34 16.54
C ASN A 320 -5.15 -12.91 15.23
N VAL A 321 -4.27 -13.00 14.24
CA VAL A 321 -4.55 -13.70 12.98
C VAL A 321 -4.00 -15.12 13.08
N THR A 322 -4.85 -16.11 12.82
CA THR A 322 -4.44 -17.52 12.77
C THR A 322 -4.81 -18.11 11.41
N TYR A 323 -3.84 -18.73 10.76
CA TYR A 323 -4.05 -19.48 9.52
C TYR A 323 -4.30 -20.94 9.86
N VAL A 324 -5.50 -21.43 9.53
CA VAL A 324 -5.89 -22.82 9.76
C VAL A 324 -6.06 -23.50 8.42
N GLU A 325 -5.21 -24.48 8.17
CA GLU A 325 -5.30 -25.37 7.03
C GLU A 325 -6.31 -26.49 7.32
N GLY A 326 -7.32 -26.60 6.45
CA GLY A 326 -8.41 -27.55 6.57
C GLY A 326 -9.34 -27.30 7.75
N GLY A 327 -9.92 -28.37 8.27
CA GLY A 327 -10.88 -28.33 9.36
C GLY A 327 -11.31 -29.73 9.78
N SER A 328 -12.36 -29.84 10.59
CA SER A 328 -12.89 -31.13 11.03
C SER A 328 -13.33 -31.97 9.83
N GLY A 329 -12.86 -33.23 9.75
CA GLY A 329 -13.30 -34.18 8.71
C GLY A 329 -14.80 -34.48 8.73
N THR A 330 -15.48 -34.20 9.85
CA THR A 330 -16.91 -34.46 10.03
C THR A 330 -17.75 -33.20 9.80
N THR A 331 -17.28 -32.04 10.27
CA THR A 331 -18.07 -30.79 10.28
C THR A 331 -17.49 -29.70 9.40
N GLY A 332 -16.36 -29.91 8.71
CA GLY A 332 -15.70 -28.91 7.86
C GLY A 332 -15.29 -27.63 8.56
N LEU A 333 -15.52 -27.49 9.87
CA LEU A 333 -15.23 -26.29 10.64
C LEU A 333 -13.72 -26.21 10.89
N PRO A 334 -13.09 -25.03 10.71
CA PRO A 334 -11.68 -24.83 11.05
C PRO A 334 -11.48 -24.70 12.56
N VAL A 335 -12.53 -24.30 13.27
CA VAL A 335 -12.59 -24.13 14.73
C VAL A 335 -14.00 -24.46 15.20
N THR A 336 -14.12 -25.06 16.39
CA THR A 336 -15.41 -25.31 17.04
C THR A 336 -15.55 -24.41 18.25
N THR A 337 -16.54 -23.50 18.25
CA THR A 337 -16.79 -22.60 19.39
C THR A 337 -17.79 -23.17 20.39
N VAL A 338 -17.56 -22.96 21.68
CA VAL A 338 -18.51 -23.23 22.76
C VAL A 338 -19.32 -21.98 23.12
N ALA A 339 -20.31 -22.12 24.01
CA ALA A 339 -21.03 -20.97 24.56
C ALA A 339 -20.03 -19.98 25.18
N ASN A 340 -20.17 -18.68 24.83
CA ASN A 340 -19.26 -17.56 25.12
C ASN A 340 -18.18 -17.27 24.07
N GLY A 341 -18.14 -17.96 22.93
CA GLY A 341 -17.34 -17.57 21.76
C GLY A 341 -15.90 -18.09 21.72
N THR A 342 -15.43 -18.73 22.80
CA THR A 342 -14.13 -19.41 22.80
C THR A 342 -14.18 -20.65 21.92
N GLY A 343 -13.08 -20.97 21.23
CA GLY A 343 -13.04 -22.08 20.29
C GLY A 343 -11.81 -22.97 20.40
N THR A 344 -11.96 -24.22 19.93
CA THR A 344 -10.86 -25.19 19.75
C THR A 344 -10.61 -25.37 18.25
N ILE A 345 -9.36 -25.23 17.82
CA ILE A 345 -8.97 -25.40 16.41
C ILE A 345 -9.10 -26.88 16.04
N GLU A 346 -9.76 -27.16 14.91
CA GLU A 346 -9.97 -28.51 14.39
C GLU A 346 -9.03 -28.83 13.21
N GLY A 347 -8.53 -27.80 12.52
CA GLY A 347 -7.55 -27.93 11.44
C GLY A 347 -6.09 -27.83 11.91
N THR A 348 -5.17 -27.69 10.96
CA THR A 348 -3.74 -27.52 11.25
C THR A 348 -3.37 -26.04 11.25
N VAL A 349 -2.79 -25.55 12.34
CA VAL A 349 -2.25 -24.18 12.38
C VAL A 349 -0.94 -24.14 11.60
N ILE A 350 -0.86 -23.24 10.63
CA ILE A 350 0.31 -23.08 9.77
C ILE A 350 0.88 -21.65 9.84
N SER A 351 2.13 -21.48 9.41
CA SER A 351 2.72 -20.15 9.25
C SER A 351 2.39 -19.55 7.87
N ALA A 352 2.57 -18.24 7.71
CA ALA A 352 2.43 -17.59 6.40
C ALA A 352 3.37 -18.22 5.34
N ALA A 353 4.55 -18.68 5.75
CA ALA A 353 5.51 -19.31 4.84
C ALA A 353 5.06 -20.70 4.35
N ASP A 354 4.11 -21.33 5.05
CA ASP A 354 3.58 -22.66 4.74
C ASP A 354 2.31 -22.60 3.88
N ILE A 355 1.81 -21.41 3.56
CA ILE A 355 0.77 -21.19 2.55
C ILE A 355 1.40 -21.46 1.17
N LYS A 356 1.60 -22.74 0.82
CA LYS A 356 2.44 -23.14 -0.33
C LYS A 356 1.66 -23.53 -1.58
N THR A 357 0.40 -23.94 -1.47
CA THR A 357 -0.49 -24.20 -2.61
C THR A 357 -1.95 -24.22 -2.15
N SER A 358 -2.87 -23.54 -2.82
CA SER A 358 -4.31 -23.80 -2.61
C SER A 358 -4.67 -25.20 -3.09
N ILE A 359 -5.58 -25.87 -2.36
CA ILE A 359 -6.17 -27.21 -2.61
C ILE A 359 -5.49 -27.88 -3.80
N THR A 360 -4.48 -28.74 -3.53
CA THR A 360 -3.71 -29.47 -4.54
C THR A 360 -4.54 -29.68 -5.80
N SER A 361 -4.14 -29.07 -6.92
CA SER A 361 -4.89 -28.99 -8.18
C SER A 361 -5.62 -30.30 -8.46
N ARG A 362 -6.87 -30.40 -8.03
CA ARG A 362 -7.65 -31.61 -8.28
C ARG A 362 -8.11 -31.44 -9.70
N THR A 363 -7.77 -32.40 -10.56
CA THR A 363 -8.54 -32.51 -11.79
C THR A 363 -10.00 -32.65 -11.37
N GLN A 364 -10.89 -32.10 -12.18
CA GLN A 364 -12.33 -32.22 -11.98
C GLN A 364 -12.75 -33.67 -11.61
N ALA A 365 -12.15 -34.66 -12.26
CA ALA A 365 -12.35 -36.08 -12.01
C ALA A 365 -11.87 -36.54 -10.62
N GLN A 366 -10.78 -35.98 -10.08
CA GLN A 366 -10.26 -36.29 -8.75
C GLN A 366 -11.10 -35.66 -7.62
N ALA A 367 -11.63 -34.45 -7.84
CA ALA A 367 -12.61 -33.87 -6.91
C ALA A 367 -13.86 -34.75 -6.85
N VAL A 368 -14.44 -35.09 -8.01
CA VAL A 368 -15.60 -35.98 -8.14
C VAL A 368 -15.39 -37.37 -7.53
N ALA A 369 -14.21 -37.98 -7.68
CA ALA A 369 -13.95 -39.36 -7.24
C ALA A 369 -13.81 -39.52 -5.71
N ILE A 370 -13.25 -38.54 -5.01
CA ILE A 370 -13.14 -38.56 -3.54
C ILE A 370 -14.53 -38.34 -2.91
N ASP A 371 -15.31 -37.42 -3.48
CA ASP A 371 -16.68 -37.14 -3.01
C ASP A 371 -17.62 -38.31 -3.27
N ALA A 372 -17.46 -39.02 -4.39
CA ALA A 372 -18.17 -40.27 -4.68
C ALA A 372 -17.86 -41.38 -3.66
N ALA A 373 -16.65 -41.45 -3.12
CA ALA A 373 -16.28 -42.46 -2.12
C ALA A 373 -16.78 -42.11 -0.70
N ALA A 374 -16.86 -40.82 -0.34
CA ALA A 374 -17.34 -40.36 0.97
C ALA A 374 -18.88 -40.22 1.05
N TYR A 375 -19.56 -39.98 -0.07
CA TYR A 375 -21.01 -39.69 -0.12
C TYR A 375 -21.80 -40.58 -1.10
N ALA A 376 -21.44 -41.87 -1.18
CA ALA A 376 -22.24 -42.95 -1.79
C ALA A 376 -22.43 -42.91 -3.33
N GLY A 377 -21.42 -42.46 -4.09
CA GLY A 377 -21.25 -42.89 -5.48
C GLY A 377 -22.10 -42.21 -6.56
N ASP A 378 -22.72 -41.06 -6.29
CA ASP A 378 -23.70 -40.44 -7.19
C ASP A 378 -23.10 -39.69 -8.42
N GLY A 379 -21.78 -39.73 -8.62
CA GLY A 379 -21.11 -39.28 -9.84
C GLY A 379 -21.25 -37.79 -10.23
N ALA A 380 -21.93 -36.98 -9.42
CA ALA A 380 -22.09 -35.55 -9.64
C ALA A 380 -20.82 -34.78 -9.22
N MET A 381 -20.57 -33.63 -9.85
CA MET A 381 -19.64 -32.62 -9.31
C MET A 381 -20.16 -32.16 -7.94
N VAL A 382 -19.37 -32.34 -6.89
CA VAL A 382 -19.70 -32.06 -5.49
C VAL A 382 -18.83 -30.90 -4.94
N PRO A 383 -18.57 -29.81 -5.68
CA PRO A 383 -17.26 -29.17 -5.60
C PRO A 383 -17.04 -28.28 -4.35
N TYR A 384 -18.02 -28.21 -3.43
CA TYR A 384 -18.09 -27.16 -2.41
C TYR A 384 -18.74 -27.58 -1.08
N LEU A 385 -18.81 -28.88 -0.76
CA LEU A 385 -19.40 -29.33 0.50
C LEU A 385 -18.49 -29.03 1.70
N GLN A 386 -19.12 -28.98 2.89
CA GLN A 386 -18.47 -29.05 4.20
C GLN A 386 -17.41 -30.15 4.22
N GLY A 387 -16.13 -29.82 4.42
CA GLY A 387 -15.07 -30.84 4.37
C GLY A 387 -13.68 -30.32 4.66
N ALA A 388 -12.81 -31.21 5.14
CA ALA A 388 -11.44 -30.97 5.55
C ALA A 388 -10.46 -31.00 4.36
N ALA A 389 -10.51 -30.01 3.47
CA ALA A 389 -9.46 -29.85 2.47
C ALA A 389 -8.10 -29.72 3.19
N LEU A 390 -7.16 -30.61 2.87
CA LEU A 390 -5.87 -30.66 3.55
C LEU A 390 -4.95 -29.48 3.19
N ASP A 391 -5.30 -28.64 2.21
CA ASP A 391 -4.45 -27.54 1.72
C ASP A 391 -5.20 -26.20 1.52
N ALA A 392 -6.43 -26.08 2.02
CA ALA A 392 -7.17 -24.81 1.97
C ALA A 392 -7.00 -24.05 3.29
N VAL A 393 -6.67 -22.78 3.21
CA VAL A 393 -6.34 -21.98 4.39
C VAL A 393 -7.48 -21.02 4.72
N THR A 394 -8.00 -21.14 5.93
CA THR A 394 -8.97 -20.21 6.49
C THR A 394 -8.27 -19.22 7.41
N VAL A 395 -8.59 -17.94 7.25
CA VAL A 395 -8.11 -16.86 8.12
C VAL A 395 -9.10 -16.71 9.27
N LEU A 396 -8.61 -16.95 10.49
CA LEU A 396 -9.35 -16.75 11.73
C LEU A 396 -8.82 -15.55 12.49
N LEU A 397 -9.73 -14.79 13.09
CA LEU A 397 -9.41 -13.70 14.01
C LEU A 397 -9.85 -14.07 15.42
N SER A 398 -8.98 -13.84 16.40
CA SER A 398 -9.31 -14.04 17.80
C SER A 398 -8.74 -12.97 18.72
N ASP A 399 -9.39 -12.71 19.84
CA ASP A 399 -8.82 -11.89 20.91
C ASP A 399 -7.79 -12.66 21.75
N SER A 400 -7.19 -12.00 22.73
CA SER A 400 -6.26 -12.62 23.68
C SER A 400 -6.89 -13.67 24.61
N ALA A 401 -8.22 -13.67 24.75
CA ALA A 401 -8.98 -14.64 25.53
C ALA A 401 -9.37 -15.89 24.71
N GLY A 402 -9.11 -15.90 23.40
CA GLY A 402 -9.39 -17.02 22.51
C GLY A 402 -10.83 -17.04 21.98
N HIS A 403 -11.54 -15.91 22.04
CA HIS A 403 -12.83 -15.76 21.38
C HIS A 403 -12.64 -15.54 19.88
N TYR A 404 -13.30 -16.35 19.05
CA TYR A 404 -13.17 -16.27 17.60
C TYR A 404 -14.25 -15.39 16.98
N TYR A 405 -13.81 -14.48 16.11
CA TYR A 405 -14.66 -13.51 15.47
C TYR A 405 -15.28 -14.06 14.19
N GLY A 406 -16.48 -13.57 13.86
CA GLY A 406 -17.16 -13.80 12.60
C GLY A 406 -18.66 -13.49 12.70
N ALA A 407 -19.36 -13.37 11.58
CA ALA A 407 -20.80 -13.04 11.60
C ALA A 407 -21.68 -14.18 12.17
N LYS A 408 -21.27 -15.43 11.97
CA LYS A 408 -21.88 -16.62 12.55
C LYS A 408 -20.93 -17.30 13.52
N ASN A 409 -21.50 -17.94 14.55
CA ASN A 409 -20.73 -18.79 15.45
C ASN A 409 -20.10 -19.92 14.65
N TRP A 410 -18.88 -20.30 15.02
CA TRP A 410 -18.14 -21.40 14.41
C TRP A 410 -18.69 -22.75 14.90
N THR A 411 -19.92 -23.03 14.50
CA THR A 411 -20.71 -24.21 14.85
C THR A 411 -21.55 -24.61 13.64
N THR A 412 -21.94 -25.89 13.57
CA THR A 412 -22.80 -26.40 12.49
C THR A 412 -24.21 -25.82 12.50
N ALA A 413 -24.66 -25.25 13.63
CA ALA A 413 -25.97 -24.62 13.76
C ALA A 413 -26.09 -23.29 13.00
N GLY A 414 -24.99 -22.60 12.73
CA GLY A 414 -24.99 -21.34 11.97
C GLY A 414 -25.75 -20.19 12.64
N THR A 415 -25.84 -20.18 13.97
CA THR A 415 -26.45 -19.09 14.73
C THR A 415 -25.63 -17.81 14.60
N ALA A 416 -26.28 -16.64 14.61
CA ALA A 416 -25.58 -15.37 14.59
C ALA A 416 -24.63 -15.25 15.80
N ASN A 417 -23.39 -14.83 15.55
CA ASN A 417 -22.46 -14.44 16.60
C ASN A 417 -22.72 -12.96 16.90
N THR A 418 -23.27 -12.65 18.06
CA THR A 418 -23.61 -11.26 18.44
C THR A 418 -22.59 -10.64 19.38
N ALA A 419 -21.64 -11.42 19.89
CA ALA A 419 -20.66 -10.97 20.87
C ALA A 419 -19.29 -10.66 20.23
N TYR A 420 -18.90 -11.41 19.20
CA TYR A 420 -17.58 -11.30 18.56
C TYR A 420 -17.74 -11.20 17.04
N ASN A 421 -18.32 -10.10 16.57
CA ASN A 421 -18.59 -9.87 15.15
C ASN A 421 -18.29 -8.43 14.70
N ASP A 422 -17.60 -7.67 15.54
CA ASP A 422 -17.33 -6.24 15.36
C ASP A 422 -15.83 -6.05 15.12
N VAL A 423 -15.41 -6.22 13.86
CA VAL A 423 -14.00 -6.20 13.45
C VAL A 423 -13.76 -4.96 12.58
N GLU A 424 -12.59 -4.35 12.69
CA GLU A 424 -12.09 -3.38 11.72
C GLU A 424 -10.70 -3.76 11.20
N LEU A 425 -10.44 -3.46 9.92
CA LEU A 425 -9.07 -3.31 9.44
C LEU A 425 -8.62 -1.87 9.72
N ARG A 426 -7.69 -1.71 10.65
CA ARG A 426 -7.15 -0.41 11.04
C ARG A 426 -5.90 -0.08 10.25
N PHE A 427 -5.91 1.08 9.62
CA PHE A 427 -4.79 1.72 8.93
C PHE A 427 -4.19 2.75 9.90
N THR A 428 -3.11 2.37 10.60
CA THR A 428 -2.47 3.28 11.57
C THR A 428 -1.27 3.97 10.94
N GLU A 429 -1.41 5.25 10.63
CA GLU A 429 -0.33 6.10 10.13
C GLU A 429 0.63 6.48 11.25
N LYS A 430 1.92 6.15 11.10
CA LYS A 430 2.97 6.29 12.11
C LYS A 430 4.25 6.87 11.53
N LEU A 431 5.11 7.41 12.41
CA LEU A 431 6.51 7.74 12.08
C LEU A 431 7.45 6.74 12.76
N ASN A 432 8.50 6.33 12.06
CA ASN A 432 9.48 5.38 12.62
C ASN A 432 10.77 6.09 13.03
N ARG A 433 11.31 5.75 14.21
CA ARG A 433 12.59 6.29 14.67
C ARG A 433 13.74 5.57 13.96
N ILE A 434 14.60 6.34 13.29
CA ILE A 434 15.74 5.86 12.51
C ILE A 434 17.05 6.55 12.93
N ASN A 435 18.17 5.98 12.46
CA ASN A 435 19.48 6.62 12.55
C ASN A 435 20.01 6.87 11.15
N SER A 436 20.38 8.11 10.88
CA SER A 436 20.91 8.55 9.61
C SER A 436 22.35 9.00 9.76
N ILE A 437 23.23 8.46 8.92
CA ILE A 437 24.63 8.85 8.83
C ILE A 437 24.88 9.28 7.39
N GLY A 438 25.43 10.46 7.19
CA GLY A 438 25.67 10.96 5.85
C GLY A 438 26.75 12.01 5.79
N GLY A 439 26.94 12.58 4.62
CA GLY A 439 27.90 13.64 4.40
C GLY A 439 27.86 14.10 2.95
N SER A 440 28.31 15.32 2.73
CA SER A 440 28.48 15.88 1.40
C SER A 440 29.93 16.25 1.14
N PHE A 441 30.27 16.40 -0.12
CA PHE A 441 31.50 17.06 -0.53
C PHE A 441 31.28 17.87 -1.81
N ASP A 442 32.10 18.90 -1.99
CA ASP A 442 32.26 19.58 -3.26
C ASP A 442 33.72 20.02 -3.48
N THR A 443 34.14 20.05 -4.73
CA THR A 443 35.45 20.57 -5.12
C THR A 443 35.44 21.05 -6.56
N ALA A 444 36.23 22.06 -6.88
CA ALA A 444 36.44 22.53 -8.24
C ALA A 444 37.70 21.89 -8.85
N VAL A 445 37.57 21.35 -10.05
CA VAL A 445 38.68 20.82 -10.85
C VAL A 445 38.81 21.65 -12.11
N GLU A 446 39.97 22.29 -12.29
CA GLU A 446 40.26 23.06 -13.50
C GLU A 446 40.51 22.13 -14.69
N THR A 447 39.87 22.41 -15.82
CA THR A 447 40.02 21.65 -17.07
C THR A 447 40.41 22.57 -18.22
N GLU A 448 41.24 22.08 -19.14
CA GLU A 448 41.74 22.89 -20.27
C GLU A 448 40.63 23.39 -21.22
N LYS A 449 39.52 22.65 -21.34
CA LYS A 449 38.45 22.93 -22.30
C LYS A 449 37.17 23.48 -21.69
N LEU A 450 36.82 23.07 -20.48
CA LEU A 450 35.54 23.44 -19.84
C LEU A 450 35.72 24.47 -18.72
N GLY A 451 36.98 24.86 -18.41
CA GLY A 451 37.28 25.67 -17.23
C GLY A 451 37.05 24.88 -15.94
N ALA A 452 36.65 25.56 -14.87
CA ALA A 452 36.32 24.95 -13.59
C ALA A 452 35.09 24.03 -13.72
N VAL A 453 35.30 22.75 -13.42
CA VAL A 453 34.24 21.75 -13.25
C VAL A 453 34.06 21.52 -11.76
N VAL A 454 32.88 21.83 -11.21
CA VAL A 454 32.57 21.58 -9.80
C VAL A 454 32.00 20.17 -9.69
N VAL A 455 32.66 19.30 -8.94
CA VAL A 455 32.16 17.96 -8.61
C VAL A 455 31.54 18.02 -7.23
N ARG A 456 30.30 17.54 -7.10
CA ARG A 456 29.54 17.50 -5.84
C ARG A 456 29.04 16.10 -5.58
N GLY A 457 28.94 15.71 -4.32
CA GLY A 457 28.27 14.47 -3.97
C GLY A 457 27.69 14.48 -2.57
N GLU A 458 26.64 13.69 -2.37
CA GLU A 458 26.08 13.40 -1.04
C GLU A 458 25.87 11.91 -0.89
N VAL A 459 26.02 11.43 0.33
CA VAL A 459 25.65 10.08 0.72
C VAL A 459 24.86 10.14 2.02
N LEU A 460 23.84 9.30 2.12
CA LEU A 460 23.01 9.11 3.29
C LEU A 460 22.72 7.62 3.46
N PHE A 461 23.14 7.08 4.59
CA PHE A 461 22.75 5.77 5.07
C PHE A 461 21.67 5.93 6.14
N ASN A 462 20.53 5.28 5.95
CA ASN A 462 19.47 5.21 6.95
C ASN A 462 19.39 3.78 7.49
N LYS A 463 19.43 3.65 8.80
CA LYS A 463 19.17 2.39 9.50
C LYS A 463 17.70 2.30 9.91
N ASP A 464 17.09 1.14 9.71
CA ASP A 464 15.71 0.83 10.11
C ASP A 464 14.63 1.68 9.37
N GLU A 465 14.85 2.15 8.13
CA GLU A 465 13.82 2.84 7.35
C GLU A 465 12.66 1.87 7.02
N MET A 466 11.41 2.35 7.07
CA MET A 466 10.27 1.46 6.82
C MET A 466 10.03 1.30 5.32
N LYS A 467 10.02 0.06 4.82
CA LYS A 467 9.70 -0.30 3.43
C LYS A 467 8.46 -1.20 3.35
N PRO A 468 7.59 -1.01 2.35
CA PRO A 468 6.44 -1.89 2.15
C PRO A 468 6.92 -3.25 1.63
N VAL A 469 6.36 -4.32 2.19
CA VAL A 469 6.56 -5.70 1.75
C VAL A 469 5.21 -6.28 1.43
N VAL A 470 5.06 -6.72 0.18
CA VAL A 470 3.88 -7.43 -0.32
C VAL A 470 4.15 -8.91 -0.22
N ASP A 471 3.25 -9.66 0.41
CA ASP A 471 3.22 -11.12 0.37
C ASP A 471 1.93 -11.60 -0.31
N LYS A 472 2.02 -11.89 -1.61
CA LYS A 472 0.85 -12.29 -2.40
C LYS A 472 0.31 -13.68 -2.01
N ARG A 473 1.08 -14.51 -1.29
CA ARG A 473 0.57 -15.79 -0.75
C ARG A 473 -0.48 -15.54 0.32
N VAL A 474 -0.19 -14.61 1.21
CA VAL A 474 -1.09 -14.19 2.30
C VAL A 474 -2.27 -13.40 1.71
N LEU A 475 -2.02 -12.58 0.69
CA LEU A 475 -3.09 -11.88 -0.02
C LEU A 475 -4.08 -12.85 -0.67
N ALA A 476 -3.56 -13.93 -1.28
CA ALA A 476 -4.36 -14.92 -1.97
C ALA A 476 -5.42 -15.59 -1.08
N ILE A 477 -5.17 -15.70 0.23
CA ILE A 477 -6.11 -16.28 1.20
C ILE A 477 -7.01 -15.23 1.89
N GLY A 478 -6.85 -13.96 1.53
CA GLY A 478 -7.70 -12.85 1.96
C GLY A 478 -7.20 -12.03 3.14
N ASP A 479 -6.02 -12.31 3.71
CA ASP A 479 -5.51 -11.51 4.82
C ASP A 479 -4.73 -10.28 4.33
N LEU A 480 -5.42 -9.13 4.28
CA LEU A 480 -4.83 -7.85 3.89
C LEU A 480 -3.73 -7.37 4.86
N ALA A 481 -3.92 -7.56 6.18
CA ALA A 481 -2.99 -7.05 7.19
C ALA A 481 -1.66 -7.82 7.18
N GLY A 482 -1.71 -9.14 7.02
CA GLY A 482 -0.51 -9.97 6.88
C GLY A 482 0.16 -9.87 5.51
N ALA A 483 -0.60 -9.53 4.46
CA ALA A 483 -0.08 -9.41 3.10
C ALA A 483 0.63 -8.07 2.81
N LEU A 484 0.15 -6.98 3.39
CA LEU A 484 0.65 -5.62 3.15
C LEU A 484 1.30 -5.10 4.42
N THR A 485 2.58 -5.42 4.60
CA THR A 485 3.31 -5.13 5.84
C THR A 485 4.38 -4.07 5.61
N MET A 486 4.72 -3.31 6.65
CA MET A 486 5.88 -2.42 6.63
C MET A 486 7.02 -3.08 7.42
N LYS A 487 8.19 -3.24 6.81
CA LYS A 487 9.37 -3.82 7.44
C LYS A 487 10.51 -2.81 7.51
N LYS A 488 11.31 -2.92 8.58
CA LYS A 488 12.56 -2.17 8.70
C LYS A 488 13.55 -2.69 7.66
N SER A 489 14.21 -1.75 6.99
CA SER A 489 15.24 -1.98 5.98
C SER A 489 16.32 -0.91 6.13
N ASP A 490 17.57 -1.31 5.95
CA ASP A 490 18.69 -0.38 5.85
C ASP A 490 18.79 0.14 4.41
N THR A 491 18.93 1.46 4.23
CA THR A 491 19.01 2.09 2.89
C THR A 491 20.28 2.90 2.71
N LEU A 492 20.79 2.89 1.48
CA LEU A 492 21.91 3.73 1.06
C LEU A 492 21.46 4.63 -0.10
N LYS A 493 21.53 5.94 0.10
CA LYS A 493 21.11 6.96 -0.85
C LYS A 493 22.33 7.80 -1.21
N PHE A 494 22.58 8.04 -2.49
CA PHE A 494 23.65 8.97 -2.88
C PHE A 494 23.30 9.76 -4.13
N VAL A 495 23.97 10.90 -4.27
CA VAL A 495 23.99 11.72 -5.47
C VAL A 495 25.43 12.03 -5.83
N LEU A 496 25.73 12.01 -7.12
CA LEU A 496 26.99 12.48 -7.68
C LEU A 496 26.67 13.44 -8.82
N GLY A 497 27.09 14.68 -8.68
CA GLY A 497 26.84 15.76 -9.61
C GLY A 497 28.14 16.38 -10.16
N ALA A 498 28.05 16.91 -11.37
CA ALA A 498 29.09 17.75 -11.96
C ALA A 498 28.46 18.99 -12.59
N ASP A 499 29.01 20.16 -12.25
CA ASP A 499 28.54 21.44 -12.76
C ASP A 499 29.63 22.14 -13.56
N ILE A 500 29.21 22.79 -14.64
CA ILE A 500 30.06 23.62 -15.48
C ILE A 500 29.37 24.93 -15.81
N THR A 501 30.16 25.96 -16.09
CA THR A 501 29.65 27.21 -16.66
C THR A 501 30.03 27.28 -18.14
N VAL A 502 29.03 27.39 -19.01
CA VAL A 502 29.18 27.51 -20.47
C VAL A 502 28.40 28.70 -21.00
N LEU A 503 28.55 29.05 -22.28
CA LEU A 503 27.81 30.15 -22.92
C LEU A 503 27.85 31.46 -22.10
N THR A 504 29.07 31.81 -21.67
CA THR A 504 29.45 32.94 -20.81
C THR A 504 28.93 32.84 -19.39
N ASN A 505 27.63 32.65 -19.17
CA ASN A 505 26.99 32.70 -17.84
C ASN A 505 25.88 31.64 -17.66
N MET A 506 25.90 30.52 -18.39
CA MET A 506 24.92 29.44 -18.22
C MET A 506 25.52 28.33 -17.35
N MET A 507 24.91 28.09 -16.20
CA MET A 507 25.23 26.92 -15.39
C MET A 507 24.54 25.69 -15.97
N VAL A 508 25.29 24.59 -16.07
CA VAL A 508 24.81 23.27 -16.46
C VAL A 508 25.23 22.29 -15.38
N SER A 509 24.27 21.57 -14.79
CA SER A 509 24.51 20.52 -13.81
C SER A 509 23.96 19.19 -14.33
N ALA A 510 24.76 18.13 -14.20
CA ALA A 510 24.34 16.76 -14.47
C ALA A 510 24.51 15.92 -13.21
N GLN A 511 23.50 15.15 -12.82
CA GLN A 511 23.51 14.38 -11.57
C GLN A 511 23.03 12.95 -11.80
N LEU A 512 23.71 11.98 -11.18
CA LEU A 512 23.23 10.63 -10.94
C LEU A 512 22.79 10.54 -9.48
N ILE A 513 21.59 10.04 -9.25
CA ILE A 513 21.02 9.83 -7.91
C ILE A 513 20.62 8.36 -7.83
N GLN A 514 21.01 7.66 -6.76
CA GLN A 514 20.60 6.28 -6.52
C GLN A 514 20.07 6.13 -5.09
N LEU A 515 18.93 5.49 -4.97
CA LEU A 515 18.33 5.04 -3.71
C LEU A 515 18.38 3.51 -3.69
N ARG A 516 19.18 2.95 -2.80
CA ARG A 516 19.37 1.50 -2.67
C ARG A 516 18.73 0.96 -1.40
N ASP A 517 17.93 -0.09 -1.53
CA ASP A 517 17.45 -0.92 -0.42
C ASP A 517 18.46 -2.07 -0.17
N LEU A 518 19.07 -2.11 1.00
CA LEU A 518 20.08 -3.12 1.34
C LEU A 518 19.46 -4.41 1.87
N ASP A 519 18.19 -4.36 2.29
CA ASP A 519 17.40 -5.49 2.79
C ASP A 519 16.27 -5.87 1.81
N TYR A 520 16.48 -5.59 0.52
CA TYR A 520 15.52 -5.81 -0.54
C TYR A 520 15.07 -7.28 -0.62
N ILE A 521 13.76 -7.49 -0.72
CA ILE A 521 13.13 -8.81 -0.82
C ILE A 521 12.66 -9.04 -2.26
N ASP A 522 13.02 -10.18 -2.83
CA ASP A 522 12.55 -10.65 -4.15
C ASP A 522 12.41 -12.18 -4.18
N GLU A 523 11.35 -12.66 -3.55
CA GLU A 523 10.96 -14.07 -3.53
C GLU A 523 9.90 -14.33 -4.61
N ASN A 524 10.32 -14.72 -5.82
CA ASN A 524 9.40 -15.09 -6.89
C ASN A 524 8.74 -16.45 -6.63
N LEU A 525 7.41 -16.52 -6.70
CA LEU A 525 6.66 -17.76 -6.54
C LEU A 525 5.39 -17.77 -7.39
N THR A 526 5.09 -18.92 -7.98
CA THR A 526 3.84 -19.16 -8.72
C THR A 526 3.02 -20.21 -8.00
N CYS A 527 1.76 -19.89 -7.75
CA CYS A 527 0.80 -20.78 -7.11
C CYS A 527 -0.24 -21.25 -8.12
N THR A 528 -0.94 -22.34 -7.78
CA THR A 528 -2.02 -22.89 -8.60
C THR A 528 -3.32 -22.82 -7.81
N SER A 529 -4.37 -22.24 -8.39
CA SER A 529 -5.69 -22.07 -7.78
C SER A 529 -6.47 -23.40 -7.71
N GLN A 530 -7.63 -23.40 -7.05
CA GLN A 530 -8.48 -24.58 -6.90
C GLN A 530 -8.87 -25.21 -8.27
N LEU A 531 -9.16 -24.39 -9.29
CA LEU A 531 -9.52 -24.84 -10.64
C LEU A 531 -8.32 -24.91 -11.60
N GLY A 532 -7.09 -24.81 -11.10
CA GLY A 532 -5.88 -25.02 -11.89
C GLY A 532 -5.32 -23.79 -12.60
N ALA A 533 -5.81 -22.58 -12.30
CA ALA A 533 -5.22 -21.36 -12.85
C ALA A 533 -3.90 -21.05 -12.13
N SER A 534 -2.85 -20.69 -12.90
CA SER A 534 -1.60 -20.21 -12.32
C SER A 534 -1.72 -18.73 -11.96
N TYR A 535 -1.27 -18.35 -10.77
CA TYR A 535 -1.25 -16.95 -10.33
C TYR A 535 0.04 -16.61 -9.59
N ASP A 536 0.39 -15.33 -9.60
CA ASP A 536 1.56 -14.80 -8.90
C ASP A 536 1.30 -14.76 -7.39
N CYS A 537 2.13 -15.48 -6.63
CA CYS A 537 2.12 -15.48 -5.17
C CYS A 537 3.51 -15.12 -4.62
N SER A 538 4.21 -14.24 -5.32
CA SER A 538 5.53 -13.76 -4.90
C SER A 538 5.46 -12.91 -3.63
N LYS A 539 6.61 -12.78 -2.96
CA LYS A 539 6.82 -11.85 -1.86
C LYS A 539 7.98 -10.93 -2.18
N TYR A 540 7.79 -9.63 -2.03
CA TYR A 540 8.81 -8.66 -2.45
C TYR A 540 8.67 -7.31 -1.74
N THR A 541 9.73 -6.51 -1.78
CA THR A 541 9.67 -5.09 -1.42
C THR A 541 8.87 -4.33 -2.49
N GLY A 542 7.79 -3.66 -2.09
CA GLY A 542 6.92 -2.90 -3.01
C GLY A 542 7.47 -1.51 -3.35
N ASP A 543 7.08 -0.96 -4.50
CA ASP A 543 7.41 0.42 -4.86
C ASP A 543 6.41 1.39 -4.20
N MET A 544 6.87 2.21 -3.26
CA MET A 544 6.00 3.15 -2.52
C MET A 544 5.22 4.12 -3.42
N ALA A 545 5.75 4.50 -4.58
CA ALA A 545 5.10 5.46 -5.45
C ALA A 545 4.06 4.81 -6.35
N THR A 546 4.24 3.55 -6.72
CA THR A 546 3.48 2.91 -7.81
C THR A 546 2.74 1.64 -7.42
N LEU A 547 2.92 1.09 -6.21
CA LEU A 547 2.23 -0.10 -5.73
C LEU A 547 0.71 0.05 -5.84
N HIS A 548 0.07 -0.66 -6.78
CA HIS A 548 -1.36 -0.50 -7.06
C HIS A 548 -2.02 -1.73 -7.69
N MET A 549 -3.30 -1.99 -7.36
CA MET A 549 -4.00 -3.17 -7.89
C MET A 549 -4.08 -3.21 -9.41
N SER A 550 -4.15 -2.05 -10.07
CA SER A 550 -4.20 -1.96 -11.54
C SER A 550 -2.87 -2.27 -12.24
N ASN A 551 -1.77 -2.47 -11.50
CA ASN A 551 -0.46 -2.80 -12.08
C ASN A 551 0.17 -4.05 -11.46
N GLY A 552 -0.65 -4.94 -10.89
CA GLY A 552 -0.09 -6.16 -10.29
C GLY A 552 0.53 -5.92 -8.90
N LEU A 553 0.25 -4.79 -8.23
CA LEU A 553 0.92 -4.36 -7.00
C LEU A 553 2.44 -4.23 -7.20
N ASN A 554 2.85 -3.34 -8.10
CA ASN A 554 4.25 -3.14 -8.51
C ASN A 554 5.32 -3.38 -7.43
N LYS A 555 6.30 -4.21 -7.80
CA LYS A 555 7.55 -4.41 -7.05
C LYS A 555 8.44 -3.17 -7.16
N GLY A 556 9.19 -2.88 -6.11
CA GLY A 556 10.22 -1.84 -6.10
C GLY A 556 11.51 -2.28 -6.80
N GLU A 557 12.44 -1.35 -6.96
CA GLU A 557 13.78 -1.66 -7.43
C GLU A 557 14.75 -1.76 -6.24
N GLU A 558 15.67 -2.73 -6.27
CA GLU A 558 16.78 -2.76 -5.29
C GLU A 558 17.61 -1.47 -5.41
N ASN A 559 17.84 -1.01 -6.65
CA ASN A 559 18.52 0.23 -6.99
C ASN A 559 17.59 1.12 -7.82
N LYS A 560 16.95 2.09 -7.18
CA LYS A 560 16.14 3.11 -7.86
C LYS A 560 17.04 4.26 -8.29
N GLU A 561 17.07 4.63 -9.57
CA GLU A 561 18.03 5.56 -10.15
C GLU A 561 17.37 6.74 -10.86
N PHE A 562 17.82 7.94 -10.53
CA PHE A 562 17.41 9.16 -11.21
C PHE A 562 18.61 9.84 -11.87
N TYR A 563 18.35 10.41 -13.03
CA TYR A 563 19.31 11.18 -13.80
C TYR A 563 18.73 12.59 -13.98
N SER A 564 19.47 13.60 -13.52
CA SER A 564 19.05 14.99 -13.60
C SER A 564 19.96 15.79 -14.53
N LEU A 565 19.36 16.65 -15.35
CA LEU A 565 20.03 17.69 -16.11
C LEU A 565 19.38 19.03 -15.76
N PHE A 566 20.18 19.94 -15.21
CA PHE A 566 19.74 21.27 -14.82
C PHE A 566 20.49 22.35 -15.59
N PHE A 567 19.75 23.37 -16.03
CA PHE A 567 20.26 24.54 -16.74
C PHE A 567 19.76 25.78 -16.02
N SER A 568 20.64 26.76 -15.80
CA SER A 568 20.26 28.07 -15.28
C SER A 568 21.03 29.16 -16.00
N LYS A 569 20.34 30.21 -16.46
CA LYS A 569 21.00 31.33 -17.14
C LYS A 569 20.31 32.67 -16.85
N PRO A 570 21.07 33.70 -16.43
CA PRO A 570 20.57 35.06 -16.36
C PRO A 570 20.44 35.68 -17.76
N PHE A 571 19.44 36.54 -17.95
CA PHE A 571 19.20 37.29 -19.18
C PHE A 571 18.65 38.69 -18.86
N GLY A 572 18.50 39.52 -19.89
CA GLY A 572 18.24 40.96 -19.73
C GLY A 572 19.48 41.79 -19.95
N ALA A 573 19.33 43.11 -20.08
CA ALA A 573 20.45 44.01 -20.41
C ALA A 573 21.50 44.07 -19.28
N SER A 574 21.05 43.81 -18.05
CA SER A 574 21.83 43.79 -16.82
C SER A 574 21.86 42.39 -16.15
N GLY A 575 21.27 41.36 -16.78
CA GLY A 575 21.12 40.03 -16.17
C GLY A 575 20.04 39.96 -15.08
N GLU A 576 19.08 40.88 -15.13
CA GLU A 576 18.01 41.09 -14.15
C GLU A 576 16.95 39.98 -14.12
N HIS A 577 16.92 39.13 -15.15
CA HIS A 577 15.97 38.02 -15.27
C HIS A 577 16.71 36.69 -15.29
N ARG A 578 16.01 35.58 -15.03
CA ARG A 578 16.60 34.25 -15.04
C ARG A 578 15.62 33.22 -15.57
N TRP A 579 16.12 32.28 -16.36
CA TRP A 579 15.37 31.06 -16.67
C TRP A 579 16.13 29.85 -16.14
N ASN A 580 15.36 28.86 -15.70
CA ASN A 580 15.87 27.59 -15.22
C ASN A 580 15.13 26.45 -15.93
N ASN A 581 15.84 25.35 -16.20
CA ASN A 581 15.21 24.12 -16.64
C ASN A 581 15.81 22.94 -15.90
N ILE A 582 14.97 22.13 -15.26
CA ILE A 582 15.36 20.82 -14.75
C ILE A 582 14.66 19.74 -15.56
N PHE A 583 15.41 18.74 -16.00
CA PHE A 583 14.90 17.50 -16.55
C PHE A 583 15.34 16.35 -15.66
N MET A 584 14.38 15.53 -15.21
CA MET A 584 14.63 14.31 -14.45
C MET A 584 14.13 13.09 -15.23
N PHE A 585 14.95 12.05 -15.24
CA PHE A 585 14.66 10.73 -15.80
C PHE A 585 14.79 9.68 -14.69
N GLU A 586 13.80 8.81 -14.60
CA GLU A 586 13.73 7.65 -13.69
C GLU A 586 14.05 6.37 -14.48
N GLU A 587 14.73 5.40 -13.85
CA GLU A 587 15.30 4.19 -14.48
C GLU A 587 14.33 3.40 -15.36
N ASN A 588 13.04 3.45 -15.03
CA ASN A 588 11.96 2.73 -15.67
C ASN A 588 11.16 3.57 -16.70
N GLY A 589 11.69 4.72 -17.12
CA GLY A 589 11.15 5.50 -18.23
C GLY A 589 10.29 6.71 -17.84
N GLY A 590 10.10 6.95 -16.54
CA GLY A 590 9.45 8.14 -15.99
C GLY A 590 10.23 9.41 -16.26
N LYS A 591 9.54 10.48 -16.63
CA LYS A 591 10.15 11.77 -16.97
C LYS A 591 9.40 12.93 -16.38
N TRP A 592 10.16 13.89 -15.88
CA TRP A 592 9.66 15.19 -15.43
C TRP A 592 10.54 16.31 -15.98
N ASN A 593 9.91 17.38 -16.47
CA ASN A 593 10.59 18.61 -16.85
C ASN A 593 9.87 19.80 -16.23
N ARG A 594 10.65 20.70 -15.64
CA ARG A 594 10.18 22.01 -15.19
C ARG A 594 11.03 23.08 -15.85
N LEU A 595 10.40 23.92 -16.66
CA LEU A 595 10.97 25.13 -17.24
C LEU A 595 10.34 26.33 -16.56
N ASP A 596 11.14 27.15 -15.89
CA ASP A 596 10.67 28.39 -15.27
C ASP A 596 11.47 29.59 -15.75
N ALA A 597 10.79 30.75 -15.80
CA ALA A 597 11.38 32.05 -16.08
C ALA A 597 10.88 33.07 -15.06
N GLU A 598 11.82 33.78 -14.44
CA GLU A 598 11.60 34.82 -13.46
C GLU A 598 12.01 36.18 -14.06
N PHE A 599 11.08 37.13 -13.99
CA PHE A 599 11.21 38.49 -14.50
C PHE A 599 11.14 39.48 -13.34
N SER A 600 12.27 40.07 -12.97
CA SER A 600 12.32 41.25 -12.12
C SER A 600 11.71 42.45 -12.86
N ILE A 601 10.52 42.89 -12.45
CA ILE A 601 9.81 44.02 -13.07
C ILE A 601 10.36 45.33 -12.50
N ASP A 602 10.54 45.37 -11.18
CA ASP A 602 11.17 46.43 -10.42
C ASP A 602 11.83 45.83 -9.16
N ASP A 603 12.35 46.68 -8.26
CA ASP A 603 13.07 46.27 -7.06
C ASP A 603 12.22 45.40 -6.10
N ASP A 604 10.90 45.58 -6.14
CA ASP A 604 9.97 44.96 -5.20
C ASP A 604 9.11 43.88 -5.86
N THR A 605 9.00 43.87 -7.20
CA THR A 605 8.05 43.05 -7.96
C THR A 605 8.75 42.07 -8.89
N GLN A 606 8.43 40.79 -8.73
CA GLN A 606 8.89 39.70 -9.60
C GLN A 606 7.68 38.96 -10.18
N ALA A 607 7.75 38.63 -11.46
CA ALA A 607 6.78 37.75 -12.12
C ALA A 607 7.46 36.44 -12.53
N THR A 608 6.75 35.33 -12.36
CA THR A 608 7.24 34.00 -12.76
C THR A 608 6.27 33.34 -13.73
N VAL A 609 6.83 32.60 -14.69
CA VAL A 609 6.08 31.69 -15.56
C VAL A 609 6.77 30.35 -15.50
N GLU A 610 6.02 29.30 -15.24
CA GLU A 610 6.52 27.95 -15.08
C GLU A 610 5.71 26.96 -15.93
N TYR A 611 6.40 26.04 -16.60
CA TYR A 611 5.83 24.93 -17.34
C TYR A 611 6.34 23.62 -16.75
N ASN A 612 5.42 22.82 -16.20
CA ASN A 612 5.67 21.49 -15.68
C ASN A 612 5.10 20.43 -16.63
N LYS A 613 5.94 19.49 -17.04
CA LYS A 613 5.53 18.35 -17.86
C LYS A 613 5.97 17.05 -17.20
N TYR A 614 5.02 16.15 -16.99
CA TYR A 614 5.25 14.76 -16.61
C TYR A 614 4.82 13.86 -17.78
N TRP A 615 5.56 12.78 -18.01
CA TRP A 615 5.27 11.78 -19.04
C TRP A 615 6.14 10.53 -18.86
N GLY A 616 5.92 9.51 -19.69
CA GLY A 616 6.70 8.28 -19.68
C GLY A 616 5.84 7.09 -19.27
N ASP A 617 6.46 6.09 -18.66
CA ASP A 617 5.74 4.91 -18.18
C ASP A 617 4.86 5.28 -16.97
N ALA A 618 3.57 4.93 -17.03
CA ALA A 618 2.58 5.23 -15.99
C ALA A 618 2.84 4.47 -14.67
N ASN A 619 3.76 3.52 -14.64
CA ASN A 619 4.14 2.71 -13.50
C ASN A 619 5.47 3.16 -12.87
N THR A 620 5.76 4.46 -12.96
CA THR A 620 6.92 5.10 -12.33
C THR A 620 6.48 6.32 -11.53
N GLN A 621 7.36 6.88 -10.68
CA GLN A 621 7.06 8.05 -9.86
C GLN A 621 6.60 9.26 -10.70
N PHE A 622 7.25 9.53 -11.83
CA PHE A 622 6.91 10.67 -12.67
C PHE A 622 5.84 10.38 -13.72
N GLY A 623 5.90 9.25 -14.43
CA GLY A 623 5.01 9.03 -15.58
C GLY A 623 3.55 8.88 -15.19
N GLN A 624 3.25 8.44 -13.96
CA GLN A 624 1.89 8.39 -13.43
C GLN A 624 1.21 9.76 -13.28
N LEU A 625 1.99 10.84 -13.26
CA LEU A 625 1.51 12.22 -13.09
C LEU A 625 1.32 12.96 -14.43
N GLU A 626 1.26 12.25 -15.55
CA GLU A 626 1.14 12.88 -16.87
C GLU A 626 -0.04 13.88 -16.95
N ALA A 627 -1.19 13.51 -16.39
CA ALA A 627 -2.40 14.34 -16.34
C ALA A 627 -2.26 15.59 -15.45
N SER A 628 -1.22 15.66 -14.62
CA SER A 628 -0.93 16.73 -13.65
C SER A 628 0.04 17.77 -14.22
N SER A 629 0.46 17.59 -15.48
CA SER A 629 1.26 18.57 -16.23
C SER A 629 0.51 19.90 -16.35
N ASN A 630 1.18 21.02 -16.09
CA ASN A 630 0.52 22.31 -15.98
C ASN A 630 1.43 23.48 -16.40
N ILE A 631 0.81 24.66 -16.55
CA ILE A 631 1.48 25.95 -16.64
C ILE A 631 1.04 26.77 -15.45
N GLN A 632 1.98 27.43 -14.79
CA GLN A 632 1.74 28.32 -13.66
C GLN A 632 2.28 29.71 -13.96
N VAL A 633 1.61 30.70 -13.39
CA VAL A 633 2.05 32.09 -13.40
C VAL A 633 2.00 32.62 -11.97
N GLY A 634 3.06 33.29 -11.55
CA GLY A 634 3.20 33.83 -10.20
C GLY A 634 3.59 35.31 -10.22
N VAL A 635 3.22 36.01 -9.15
CA VAL A 635 3.71 37.35 -8.85
C VAL A 635 4.15 37.37 -7.40
N LYS A 636 5.37 37.85 -7.15
CA LYS A 636 5.92 38.09 -5.82
C LYS A 636 6.11 39.59 -5.66
N TYR A 637 5.66 40.11 -4.53
CA TYR A 637 5.82 41.50 -4.14
C TYR A 637 6.47 41.56 -2.75
N SER A 638 7.57 42.30 -2.63
CA SER A 638 8.28 42.56 -1.37
C SER A 638 7.92 43.96 -0.89
N PHE A 639 7.66 44.13 0.41
CA PHE A 639 7.27 45.42 1.00
C PHE A 639 8.18 45.80 2.17
#